data_AF-A0A4U9Y350-F1
#
_entry.id   AF-A0A4U9Y350-F1
#
_cell.length_a   1.000
_cell.length_b   1.000
_cell.length_c   1.000
_cell.angle_alpha   90.00
_cell.angle_beta   90.00
_cell.angle_gamma   90.00
#
_symmetry.space_group_name_H-M   'P 1'
#
loop_
_entity.id
_entity.type
_entity.pdbx_description
1 polymer ?
#
loop_
_entity_poly.entity_id
_entity_poly.type
_entity_poly.pdbx_seq_one_letter_code
_entity_poly.pdbx_strand_id
1 'polypeptide(L)'
;MKKRVFLAAGVAVLSAAVLAACSSGNGNKEANKPVTYAYVFSSDPSTLDYTVSGNVSTKQVTGNVIDGLLENDQYGNLVPSVAEDWTVSKDGLTYTYKIRQGVKWYTNEGEEYGEVKAQDFVTGLKHAADKKSKALYLVQDSIKGLDDYVNGKTTDFSSVGVKATDDYTVVYTLNHPESFWNSKTTMGVLAPVNEDFLASKGDDFGKPTDVTSILYNGPYLLKGLTSKSSIEMTKNQNYWDKQNVFIDDIKLSFFDGQDADSLGRGFDEGHYPAAPLFKNSANYERLKEKYKDNIVYGQQRGGVFYISTNIDRVNYNHTAKTSDTEKTSTKKALLNKDFRQALAFAVDRKAGISQVFGDEVGPRKLRTSFTPPTFVQVGDQTFGQVTKTELDKLDNVWKDVSLDDAQDSLHNVDKAKTKFEAAKKTLQADGVQFPIHLDLPISSSNPDFIRQVQSYKQSIEEALGSDNVVVDIQQVSDDELGSMTTLATSNANTDWDINAVSGWTPDFADPSTYLDVFDPTSGPSLLSALGVAPGTDNPVIKTVGLDKYKELIDDANSEKTDLQKRYSKYSKAQAWLSDSALVIPVYSDGAQMLVTKMVPGSGAGGWVGDKTSENSYKYLKIQDKIVTTKEMDEFRKKFADEKAKSNADYQKNLDRHIQD
;
A
#
# COMPACT_ATOMS: atom_id res chain seq x y z
N MET A 1 -42.21 -47.93 -18.40
CA MET A 1 -42.02 -48.85 -17.25
C MET A 1 -40.52 -49.04 -16.99
N LYS A 2 -40.15 -49.31 -15.73
CA LYS A 2 -38.93 -49.94 -15.19
C LYS A 2 -37.72 -50.28 -16.10
N LYS A 3 -36.53 -49.86 -15.63
CA LYS A 3 -35.24 -50.61 -15.47
C LYS A 3 -34.58 -51.24 -16.72
N ARG A 4 -33.33 -50.83 -17.04
CA ARG A 4 -32.01 -51.47 -16.70
C ARG A 4 -31.82 -52.90 -17.22
N VAL A 5 -30.64 -53.19 -17.80
CA VAL A 5 -29.56 -54.04 -17.20
C VAL A 5 -28.30 -54.07 -18.10
N PHE A 6 -27.12 -54.14 -17.45
CA PHE A 6 -25.76 -54.30 -18.02
C PHE A 6 -25.38 -55.78 -18.24
N LEU A 7 -24.40 -56.05 -19.12
CA LEU A 7 -23.31 -57.07 -19.00
C LEU A 7 -22.31 -56.79 -20.16
N ALA A 8 -20.99 -56.55 -20.02
CA ALA A 8 -19.89 -57.30 -19.38
C ALA A 8 -19.64 -58.69 -20.04
N ALA A 9 -18.45 -59.19 -20.40
CA ALA A 9 -17.02 -58.75 -20.42
C ALA A 9 -16.30 -59.58 -21.55
N GLY A 10 -14.98 -59.61 -21.82
CA GLY A 10 -13.72 -59.05 -21.26
C GLY A 10 -12.48 -59.82 -21.82
N VAL A 11 -11.24 -59.48 -21.39
CA VAL A 11 -9.96 -60.24 -21.58
C VAL A 11 -9.41 -60.30 -23.04
N ALA A 12 -8.35 -59.60 -23.48
CA ALA A 12 -6.93 -59.45 -23.08
C ALA A 12 -5.94 -60.43 -23.78
N VAL A 13 -4.83 -59.90 -24.34
CA VAL A 13 -3.41 -60.38 -24.27
C VAL A 13 -2.50 -59.54 -25.21
N LEU A 14 -1.23 -59.40 -24.83
CA LEU A 14 -0.17 -58.60 -25.45
C LEU A 14 0.24 -59.04 -26.88
N SER A 15 0.81 -58.11 -27.65
CA SER A 15 2.02 -58.35 -28.46
C SER A 15 2.79 -57.05 -28.68
N ALA A 16 4.10 -57.06 -28.42
CA ALA A 16 4.96 -55.89 -28.48
C ALA A 16 5.84 -55.89 -29.74
N ALA A 17 5.64 -54.88 -30.60
CA ALA A 17 6.52 -54.33 -31.64
C ALA A 17 5.67 -53.20 -32.29
N VAL A 18 6.12 -51.96 -32.49
CA VAL A 18 7.42 -51.53 -33.00
C VAL A 18 7.94 -50.33 -32.22
N LEU A 19 9.19 -50.42 -31.74
CA LEU A 19 10.03 -49.29 -31.39
C LEU A 19 11.17 -49.20 -32.43
N ALA A 20 11.68 -47.99 -32.65
CA ALA A 20 12.80 -47.65 -33.55
C ALA A 20 12.53 -47.63 -35.07
N ALA A 21 12.06 -46.48 -35.56
CA ALA A 21 12.51 -45.91 -36.84
C ALA A 21 12.44 -44.36 -36.79
N CYS A 22 13.47 -43.72 -36.24
CA CYS A 22 13.64 -42.27 -36.31
C CYS A 22 14.21 -41.83 -37.68
N SER A 23 14.28 -40.52 -37.89
CA SER A 23 15.07 -39.82 -38.94
C SER A 23 14.44 -39.65 -40.34
N SER A 24 13.58 -38.65 -40.46
CA SER A 24 13.80 -37.55 -41.42
C SER A 24 13.01 -36.32 -40.99
N GLY A 25 13.62 -35.13 -41.13
CA GLY A 25 13.16 -33.95 -40.40
C GLY A 25 12.00 -33.22 -41.06
N ASN A 26 11.11 -32.67 -40.24
CA ASN A 26 10.64 -31.32 -40.45
C ASN A 26 10.38 -30.65 -39.08
N GLY A 27 10.93 -29.46 -38.88
CA GLY A 27 10.84 -28.76 -37.60
C GLY A 27 9.45 -28.19 -37.37
N ASN A 28 8.57 -28.95 -36.71
CA ASN A 28 7.39 -28.36 -36.09
C ASN A 28 7.86 -27.41 -34.99
N LYS A 29 7.74 -26.10 -35.25
CA LYS A 29 7.59 -25.14 -34.16
C LYS A 29 6.32 -25.55 -33.41
N GLU A 30 6.47 -26.05 -32.18
CA GLU A 30 5.33 -26.06 -31.27
C GLU A 30 4.81 -24.62 -31.19
N ALA A 31 3.51 -24.43 -31.41
CA ALA A 31 2.90 -23.16 -31.11
C ALA A 31 3.04 -22.96 -29.59
N ASN A 32 3.76 -21.91 -29.18
CA ASN A 32 3.91 -21.58 -27.77
C ASN A 32 2.50 -21.55 -27.14
N LYS A 33 2.29 -22.40 -26.13
CA LYS A 33 1.02 -22.39 -25.38
C LYS A 33 0.87 -21.03 -24.69
N PRO A 34 -0.34 -20.44 -24.65
CA PRO A 34 -0.59 -19.21 -23.92
C PRO A 34 -0.13 -19.32 -22.46
N VAL A 35 0.52 -18.27 -21.95
CA VAL A 35 0.98 -18.20 -20.57
C VAL A 35 -0.16 -17.66 -19.70
N THR A 36 -0.75 -18.50 -18.87
CA THR A 36 -1.80 -18.08 -17.91
C THR A 36 -1.22 -17.84 -16.52
N TYR A 37 -1.49 -16.66 -15.95
CA TYR A 37 -1.32 -16.39 -14.53
C TYR A 37 -2.64 -16.65 -13.79
N ALA A 38 -2.70 -17.76 -13.04
CA ALA A 38 -3.84 -18.08 -12.18
C ALA A 38 -3.49 -17.77 -10.72
N TYR A 39 -4.32 -17.02 -10.01
CA TYR A 39 -4.13 -16.71 -8.59
C TYR A 39 -5.45 -16.31 -7.91
N VAL A 40 -5.40 -15.47 -6.86
CA VAL A 40 -6.55 -15.04 -6.07
C VAL A 40 -6.69 -13.52 -5.93
N PHE A 41 -7.91 -13.08 -5.60
CA PHE A 41 -8.24 -11.73 -5.12
C PHE A 41 -9.15 -11.83 -3.88
N SER A 42 -9.10 -10.85 -2.98
CA SER A 42 -9.77 -10.93 -1.66
C SER A 42 -10.87 -9.89 -1.43
N SER A 43 -11.11 -8.99 -2.37
CA SER A 43 -12.15 -7.96 -2.26
C SER A 43 -12.61 -7.50 -3.64
N ASP A 44 -13.91 -7.36 -3.84
CA ASP A 44 -14.46 -6.80 -5.07
C ASP A 44 -14.11 -5.30 -5.19
N PRO A 45 -13.93 -4.76 -6.41
CA PRO A 45 -13.92 -3.31 -6.61
C PRO A 45 -15.31 -2.73 -6.30
N SER A 46 -15.37 -1.66 -5.52
CA SER A 46 -16.61 -0.90 -5.31
C SER A 46 -17.03 -0.09 -6.54
N THR A 47 -16.09 0.15 -7.46
CA THR A 47 -16.27 0.80 -8.75
C THR A 47 -15.08 0.45 -9.66
N LEU A 48 -15.31 0.38 -10.97
CA LEU A 48 -14.28 0.36 -12.02
C LEU A 48 -13.87 1.77 -12.47
N ASP A 49 -14.56 2.81 -11.99
CA ASP A 49 -14.14 4.20 -12.18
C ASP A 49 -12.87 4.47 -11.36
N TYR A 50 -11.74 4.46 -12.08
CA TYR A 50 -10.39 4.68 -11.56
C TYR A 50 -10.10 6.13 -11.19
N THR A 51 -10.91 7.10 -11.65
CA THR A 51 -10.65 8.52 -11.32
C THR A 51 -11.26 8.90 -9.97
N VAL A 52 -12.28 8.17 -9.50
CA VAL A 52 -13.01 8.46 -8.25
C VAL A 52 -12.60 7.62 -7.03
N SER A 53 -11.83 6.55 -7.24
CA SER A 53 -11.51 5.54 -6.22
C SER A 53 -10.01 5.31 -6.04
N GLY A 54 -9.50 5.61 -4.84
CA GLY A 54 -8.15 5.22 -4.40
C GLY A 54 -8.07 3.83 -3.75
N ASN A 55 -9.14 3.02 -3.82
CA ASN A 55 -9.17 1.72 -3.12
C ASN A 55 -8.31 0.67 -3.84
N VAL A 56 -7.57 -0.14 -3.06
CA VAL A 56 -6.71 -1.22 -3.59
C VAL A 56 -7.47 -2.21 -4.48
N SER A 57 -8.73 -2.57 -4.17
CA SER A 57 -9.51 -3.48 -5.01
C SER A 57 -9.89 -2.89 -6.37
N THR A 58 -10.09 -1.56 -6.47
CA THR A 58 -10.19 -0.89 -7.78
C THR A 58 -8.84 -0.96 -8.50
N LYS A 59 -7.75 -0.56 -7.85
CA LYS A 59 -6.39 -0.52 -8.42
C LYS A 59 -5.92 -1.88 -8.97
N GLN A 60 -6.20 -2.97 -8.26
CA GLN A 60 -5.86 -4.34 -8.69
C GLN A 60 -6.45 -4.70 -10.07
N VAL A 61 -7.62 -4.16 -10.40
CA VAL A 61 -8.24 -4.29 -11.72
C VAL A 61 -7.72 -3.20 -12.66
N THR A 62 -7.94 -1.93 -12.32
CA THR A 62 -7.79 -0.80 -13.25
C THR A 62 -6.33 -0.53 -13.63
N GLY A 63 -5.37 -0.80 -12.74
CA GLY A 63 -3.93 -0.70 -13.01
C GLY A 63 -3.43 -1.63 -14.13
N ASN A 64 -4.20 -2.65 -14.50
CA ASN A 64 -3.88 -3.57 -15.61
C ASN A 64 -4.55 -3.22 -16.94
N VAL A 65 -5.55 -2.34 -16.92
CA VAL A 65 -6.41 -2.04 -18.08
C VAL A 65 -6.35 -0.59 -18.54
N ILE A 66 -5.89 0.33 -17.69
CA ILE A 66 -5.67 1.75 -18.00
C ILE A 66 -4.20 2.11 -17.83
N ASP A 67 -3.59 2.80 -18.80
CA ASP A 67 -2.29 3.47 -18.66
C ASP A 67 -2.47 4.99 -18.49
N GLY A 68 -1.67 5.58 -17.57
CA GLY A 68 -1.52 7.03 -17.38
C GLY A 68 -0.26 7.57 -18.07
N LEU A 69 0.17 8.78 -17.70
CA LEU A 69 1.32 9.45 -18.33
C LEU A 69 2.65 8.71 -18.09
N LEU A 70 2.88 8.28 -16.85
CA LEU A 70 4.09 7.61 -16.39
C LEU A 70 3.75 6.28 -15.69
N GLU A 71 4.74 5.40 -15.59
CA GLU A 71 4.66 4.14 -14.82
C GLU A 71 5.98 3.82 -14.11
N ASN A 72 6.01 2.80 -13.26
CA ASN A 72 7.23 2.37 -12.56
C ASN A 72 8.00 1.30 -13.36
N ASP A 73 9.31 1.47 -13.51
CA ASP A 73 10.22 0.40 -13.97
C ASP A 73 10.41 -0.69 -12.89
N GLN A 74 11.21 -1.72 -13.20
CA GLN A 74 11.52 -2.82 -12.26
C GLN A 74 12.35 -2.42 -11.02
N TYR A 75 12.91 -1.21 -10.99
CA TYR A 75 13.69 -0.67 -9.88
C TYR A 75 12.90 0.36 -9.05
N GLY A 76 11.78 0.87 -9.57
CA GLY A 76 10.95 1.91 -8.97
C GLY A 76 11.24 3.33 -9.47
N ASN A 77 11.91 3.49 -10.60
CA ASN A 77 12.03 4.77 -11.30
C ASN A 77 10.78 5.04 -12.13
N LEU A 78 10.38 6.30 -12.26
CA LEU A 78 9.26 6.70 -13.11
C LEU A 78 9.72 6.78 -14.57
N VAL A 79 9.01 6.10 -15.47
CA VAL A 79 9.36 6.01 -16.89
C VAL A 79 8.16 6.38 -17.80
N PRO A 80 8.43 6.88 -19.03
CA PRO A 80 7.40 7.22 -20.02
C PRO A 80 6.40 6.09 -20.32
N SER A 81 5.11 6.29 -20.02
CA SER A 81 4.03 5.35 -20.32
C SER A 81 3.20 5.83 -21.53
N VAL A 82 1.99 6.41 -21.36
CA VAL A 82 1.26 7.07 -22.47
C VAL A 82 1.98 8.33 -22.93
N ALA A 83 2.68 9.03 -22.03
CA ALA A 83 3.66 10.03 -22.43
C ALA A 83 4.90 9.34 -23.00
N GLU A 84 5.50 9.90 -24.05
CA GLU A 84 6.84 9.53 -24.54
C GLU A 84 7.94 10.42 -23.97
N ASP A 85 7.63 11.67 -23.67
CA ASP A 85 8.55 12.66 -23.09
C ASP A 85 7.78 13.68 -22.25
N TRP A 86 8.48 14.40 -21.39
CA TRP A 86 7.94 15.53 -20.65
C TRP A 86 8.99 16.63 -20.46
N THR A 87 8.52 17.85 -20.25
CA THR A 87 9.38 18.97 -19.83
C THR A 87 8.76 19.73 -18.67
N VAL A 88 9.61 20.41 -17.90
CA VAL A 88 9.28 21.18 -16.70
C VAL A 88 9.80 22.60 -16.88
N SER A 89 8.99 23.61 -16.59
CA SER A 89 9.47 25.00 -16.59
C SER A 89 10.52 25.24 -15.49
N LYS A 90 11.39 26.24 -15.66
CA LYS A 90 12.44 26.59 -14.68
C LYS A 90 11.94 26.90 -13.27
N ASP A 91 10.72 27.41 -13.15
CA ASP A 91 10.07 27.68 -11.88
C ASP A 91 9.44 26.44 -11.24
N GLY A 92 9.45 25.28 -11.92
CA GLY A 92 8.83 24.04 -11.47
C GLY A 92 7.30 24.06 -11.46
N LEU A 93 6.66 25.07 -12.07
CA LEU A 93 5.20 25.24 -12.02
C LEU A 93 4.46 24.63 -13.21
N THR A 94 5.11 24.41 -14.35
CA THR A 94 4.47 23.94 -15.58
C THR A 94 5.10 22.65 -16.06
N TYR A 95 4.30 21.59 -16.13
CA TYR A 95 4.70 20.28 -16.65
C TYR A 95 3.99 20.03 -17.98
N THR A 96 4.76 19.84 -19.05
CA THR A 96 4.25 19.58 -20.40
C THR A 96 4.60 18.17 -20.81
N TYR A 97 3.60 17.32 -21.05
CA TYR A 97 3.78 15.93 -21.47
C TYR A 97 3.44 15.77 -22.96
N LYS A 98 4.30 15.07 -23.69
CA LYS A 98 4.06 14.66 -25.08
C LYS A 98 3.54 13.23 -25.08
N ILE A 99 2.32 13.05 -25.58
CA ILE A 99 1.60 11.77 -25.66
C ILE A 99 2.00 11.05 -26.94
N ARG A 100 2.19 9.73 -26.85
CA ARG A 100 2.48 8.86 -27.98
C ARG A 100 1.33 8.87 -28.99
N GLN A 101 1.64 9.18 -30.24
CA GLN A 101 0.72 9.00 -31.36
C GLN A 101 0.44 7.50 -31.58
N GLY A 102 -0.79 7.16 -31.96
CA GLY A 102 -1.22 5.80 -32.22
C GLY A 102 -1.55 4.95 -30.99
N VAL A 103 -1.51 5.49 -29.77
CA VAL A 103 -2.07 4.83 -28.58
C VAL A 103 -3.60 4.93 -28.66
N LYS A 104 -4.30 3.82 -28.42
CA LYS A 104 -5.74 3.71 -28.70
C LYS A 104 -6.53 3.16 -27.52
N TRP A 105 -7.76 3.62 -27.44
CA TRP A 105 -8.82 3.03 -26.64
C TRP A 105 -9.44 1.84 -27.37
N TYR A 106 -9.69 0.77 -26.62
CA TYR A 106 -10.37 -0.44 -27.06
C TYR A 106 -11.57 -0.76 -26.18
N THR A 107 -12.53 -1.53 -26.68
CA THR A 107 -13.58 -2.16 -25.85
C THR A 107 -13.05 -3.38 -25.11
N ASN A 108 -13.83 -3.96 -24.20
CA ASN A 108 -13.48 -5.22 -23.54
C ASN A 108 -13.37 -6.39 -24.53
N GLU A 109 -14.03 -6.37 -25.69
CA GLU A 109 -13.84 -7.33 -26.79
C GLU A 109 -12.46 -7.20 -27.44
N GLY A 110 -11.90 -5.99 -27.46
CA GLY A 110 -10.67 -5.63 -28.17
C GLY A 110 -10.90 -4.88 -29.49
N GLU A 111 -12.13 -4.40 -29.72
CA GLU A 111 -12.47 -3.54 -30.84
C GLU A 111 -11.92 -2.13 -30.61
N GLU A 112 -11.37 -1.49 -31.65
CA GLU A 112 -10.84 -0.14 -31.57
C GLU A 112 -11.98 0.88 -31.44
N TYR A 113 -11.94 1.70 -30.39
CA TYR A 113 -12.92 2.77 -30.15
C TYR A 113 -12.44 4.12 -30.69
N GLY A 114 -11.16 4.44 -30.47
CA GLY A 114 -10.57 5.71 -30.87
C GLY A 114 -9.13 5.87 -30.40
N GLU A 115 -8.49 7.00 -30.74
CA GLU A 115 -7.15 7.34 -30.29
C GLU A 115 -7.18 8.00 -28.90
N VAL A 116 -6.16 7.73 -28.06
CA VAL A 116 -5.99 8.41 -26.77
C VAL A 116 -5.43 9.80 -27.02
N LYS A 117 -6.12 10.84 -26.53
CA LYS A 117 -5.74 12.24 -26.76
C LYS A 117 -5.41 12.97 -25.47
N ALA A 118 -4.69 14.09 -25.60
CA ALA A 118 -4.44 15.02 -24.49
C ALA A 118 -5.74 15.50 -23.80
N GLN A 119 -6.82 15.64 -24.57
CA GLN A 119 -8.13 16.01 -24.03
C GLN A 119 -8.69 14.97 -23.06
N ASP A 120 -8.37 13.67 -23.24
CA ASP A 120 -8.86 12.62 -22.33
C ASP A 120 -8.32 12.81 -20.89
N PHE A 121 -7.13 13.38 -20.73
CA PHE A 121 -6.56 13.72 -19.41
C PHE A 121 -7.27 14.92 -18.76
N VAL A 122 -7.64 15.93 -19.56
CA VAL A 122 -8.48 17.06 -19.12
C VAL A 122 -9.85 16.55 -18.65
N THR A 123 -10.47 15.69 -19.46
CA THR A 123 -11.76 15.05 -19.18
C THR A 123 -11.72 14.17 -17.93
N GLY A 124 -10.67 13.35 -17.77
CA GLY A 124 -10.49 12.48 -16.60
C GLY A 124 -10.43 13.26 -15.29
N LEU A 125 -9.62 14.31 -15.22
CA LEU A 125 -9.55 15.17 -14.03
C LEU A 125 -10.84 15.95 -13.80
N LYS A 126 -11.52 16.42 -14.86
CA LYS A 126 -12.82 17.09 -14.74
C LYS A 126 -13.87 16.16 -14.13
N HIS A 127 -13.96 14.93 -14.63
CA HIS A 127 -14.88 13.91 -14.12
C HIS A 127 -14.57 13.56 -12.66
N ALA A 128 -13.29 13.42 -12.30
CA ALA A 128 -12.87 13.23 -10.91
C ALA A 128 -13.31 14.38 -9.99
N ALA A 129 -13.19 15.63 -10.43
CA ALA A 129 -13.63 16.80 -9.68
C ALA A 129 -15.17 16.85 -9.56
N ASP A 130 -15.90 16.69 -10.66
CA ASP A 130 -17.36 16.74 -10.72
C ASP A 130 -18.02 15.64 -9.86
N LYS A 131 -17.46 14.42 -9.86
CA LYS A 131 -17.91 13.30 -9.04
C LYS A 131 -17.37 13.32 -7.61
N LYS A 132 -16.60 14.35 -7.22
CA LYS A 132 -15.98 14.49 -5.88
C LYS A 132 -15.14 13.28 -5.49
N SER A 133 -14.21 12.91 -6.36
CA SER A 133 -13.31 11.77 -6.20
C SER A 133 -12.67 11.72 -4.81
N LYS A 134 -12.65 10.53 -4.21
CA LYS A 134 -12.00 10.29 -2.92
C LYS A 134 -10.48 10.47 -2.97
N ALA A 135 -9.91 10.57 -4.17
CA ALA A 135 -8.49 10.78 -4.42
C ALA A 135 -8.13 12.26 -4.71
N LEU A 136 -9.09 13.21 -4.67
CA LEU A 136 -8.81 14.63 -4.92
C LEU A 136 -7.75 15.23 -3.99
N TYR A 137 -7.66 14.76 -2.74
CA TYR A 137 -6.67 15.24 -1.76
C TYR A 137 -5.21 15.13 -2.27
N LEU A 138 -4.94 14.24 -3.23
CA LEU A 138 -3.62 14.08 -3.83
C LEU A 138 -3.22 15.25 -4.74
N VAL A 139 -4.21 15.94 -5.35
CA VAL A 139 -3.99 16.85 -6.49
C VAL A 139 -4.68 18.21 -6.36
N GLN A 140 -5.67 18.35 -5.46
CA GLN A 140 -6.49 19.55 -5.29
C GLN A 140 -5.66 20.81 -4.98
N ASP A 141 -4.70 20.69 -4.05
CA ASP A 141 -3.79 21.78 -3.69
C ASP A 141 -2.59 21.90 -4.65
N SER A 142 -2.28 20.84 -5.39
CA SER A 142 -1.20 20.85 -6.39
C SER A 142 -1.60 21.64 -7.63
N ILE A 143 -2.76 21.36 -8.22
CA ILE A 143 -3.16 21.90 -9.52
C ILE A 143 -3.81 23.29 -9.36
N LYS A 144 -3.36 24.23 -10.19
CA LYS A 144 -3.84 25.61 -10.15
C LYS A 144 -5.36 25.70 -10.36
N GLY A 145 -6.05 26.37 -9.46
CA GLY A 145 -7.51 26.59 -9.53
C GLY A 145 -8.38 25.35 -9.27
N LEU A 146 -7.81 24.16 -9.00
CA LEU A 146 -8.61 22.96 -8.76
C LEU A 146 -9.38 23.03 -7.44
N ASP A 147 -8.77 23.52 -6.35
CA ASP A 147 -9.48 23.79 -5.09
C ASP A 147 -10.68 24.74 -5.28
N ASP A 148 -10.48 25.82 -6.04
CA ASP A 148 -11.54 26.81 -6.31
C ASP A 148 -12.72 26.19 -7.08
N TYR A 149 -12.45 25.26 -7.99
CA TYR A 149 -13.47 24.51 -8.72
C TYR A 149 -14.19 23.49 -7.83
N VAL A 150 -13.44 22.65 -7.10
CA VAL A 150 -13.99 21.60 -6.21
C VAL A 150 -14.86 22.21 -5.10
N ASN A 151 -14.44 23.35 -4.54
CA ASN A 151 -15.20 24.10 -3.53
C ASN A 151 -16.27 25.03 -4.11
N GLY A 152 -16.48 25.06 -5.43
CA GLY A 152 -17.53 25.84 -6.08
C GLY A 152 -17.34 27.37 -6.05
N LYS A 153 -16.12 27.86 -5.80
CA LYS A 153 -15.75 29.28 -5.95
C LYS A 153 -15.75 29.69 -7.43
N THR A 154 -15.53 28.72 -8.33
CA THR A 154 -15.75 28.82 -9.78
C THR A 154 -16.49 27.58 -10.28
N THR A 155 -17.29 27.73 -11.35
CA THR A 155 -17.88 26.62 -12.10
C THR A 155 -17.24 26.44 -13.49
N ASP A 156 -16.23 27.25 -13.82
CA ASP A 156 -15.52 27.22 -15.10
C ASP A 156 -14.27 26.34 -14.98
N PHE A 157 -14.35 25.11 -15.48
CA PHE A 157 -13.21 24.18 -15.46
C PHE A 157 -12.03 24.65 -16.34
N SER A 158 -12.22 25.57 -17.29
CA SER A 158 -11.12 26.10 -18.11
C SER A 158 -10.13 27.00 -17.33
N SER A 159 -10.53 27.38 -16.10
CA SER A 159 -9.67 28.03 -15.10
C SER A 159 -8.74 27.07 -14.35
N VAL A 160 -9.02 25.75 -14.39
CA VAL A 160 -8.17 24.71 -13.80
C VAL A 160 -6.90 24.51 -14.63
N GLY A 161 -5.79 24.27 -13.94
CA GLY A 161 -4.44 24.10 -14.49
C GLY A 161 -4.20 22.75 -15.18
N VAL A 162 -5.13 22.28 -16.03
CA VAL A 162 -4.91 21.16 -16.95
C VAL A 162 -5.44 21.54 -18.34
N LYS A 163 -4.61 21.42 -19.39
CA LYS A 163 -4.98 21.84 -20.75
C LYS A 163 -4.38 20.91 -21.80
N ALA A 164 -5.20 20.51 -22.78
CA ALA A 164 -4.71 20.02 -24.07
C ALA A 164 -4.36 21.23 -24.95
N THR A 165 -3.10 21.36 -25.38
CA THR A 165 -2.70 22.43 -26.32
C THR A 165 -2.82 21.99 -27.79
N ASP A 166 -2.79 20.69 -28.01
CA ASP A 166 -3.03 19.97 -29.25
C ASP A 166 -3.42 18.52 -28.90
N ASP A 167 -3.76 17.69 -29.89
CA ASP A 167 -4.20 16.30 -29.70
C ASP A 167 -3.22 15.44 -28.86
N TYR A 168 -1.93 15.78 -28.81
CA TYR A 168 -0.87 14.96 -28.21
C TYR A 168 -0.04 15.70 -27.15
N THR A 169 -0.52 16.85 -26.65
CA THR A 169 0.20 17.63 -25.64
C THR A 169 -0.72 18.05 -24.52
N VAL A 170 -0.51 17.48 -23.33
CA VAL A 170 -1.19 17.89 -22.09
C VAL A 170 -0.23 18.69 -21.21
N VAL A 171 -0.71 19.84 -20.74
CA VAL A 171 0.03 20.76 -19.87
C VAL A 171 -0.69 20.85 -18.53
N TYR A 172 0.06 20.60 -17.46
CA TYR A 172 -0.36 20.87 -16.08
C TYR A 172 0.32 22.13 -15.56
N THR A 173 -0.43 22.97 -14.86
CA THR A 173 0.09 24.14 -14.14
C THR A 173 -0.22 24.00 -12.66
N LEU A 174 0.80 24.05 -11.82
CA LEU A 174 0.73 23.85 -10.39
C LEU A 174 0.63 25.19 -9.63
N ASN A 175 0.13 25.14 -8.40
CA ASN A 175 0.11 26.27 -7.46
C ASN A 175 1.51 26.58 -6.91
N HIS A 176 2.38 25.57 -6.83
CA HIS A 176 3.73 25.66 -6.28
C HIS A 176 4.62 24.55 -6.88
N PRO A 177 5.96 24.68 -6.80
CA PRO A 177 6.86 23.68 -7.37
C PRO A 177 6.75 22.37 -6.59
N GLU A 178 6.62 21.25 -7.30
CA GLU A 178 6.41 19.93 -6.69
C GLU A 178 7.28 18.88 -7.40
N SER A 179 8.53 18.72 -6.96
CA SER A 179 9.52 17.83 -7.59
C SER A 179 9.08 16.37 -7.74
N PHE A 180 8.16 15.91 -6.89
CA PHE A 180 7.56 14.57 -6.92
C PHE A 180 6.26 14.46 -7.75
N TRP A 181 5.81 15.54 -8.39
CA TRP A 181 4.58 15.61 -9.19
C TRP A 181 4.42 14.45 -10.19
N ASN A 182 5.51 14.08 -10.87
CA ASN A 182 5.52 12.95 -11.81
C ASN A 182 5.06 11.63 -11.18
N SER A 183 5.28 11.40 -9.88
CA SER A 183 4.77 10.21 -9.20
C SER A 183 3.24 10.24 -9.04
N LYS A 184 2.63 11.42 -8.83
CA LYS A 184 1.17 11.56 -8.78
C LYS A 184 0.50 11.28 -10.13
N THR A 185 1.17 11.53 -11.25
CA THR A 185 0.65 11.20 -12.60
C THR A 185 0.50 9.69 -12.88
N THR A 186 0.90 8.84 -11.93
CA THR A 186 0.68 7.38 -11.94
C THR A 186 -0.59 6.95 -11.18
N MET A 187 -1.34 7.89 -10.60
CA MET A 187 -2.59 7.68 -9.86
C MET A 187 -3.81 7.83 -10.78
N GLY A 188 -4.84 7.01 -10.58
CA GLY A 188 -6.06 6.98 -11.39
C GLY A 188 -6.82 8.32 -11.46
N VAL A 189 -6.69 9.18 -10.45
CA VAL A 189 -7.26 10.55 -10.44
C VAL A 189 -6.70 11.47 -11.54
N LEU A 190 -5.54 11.13 -12.13
CA LEU A 190 -4.92 11.81 -13.28
C LEU A 190 -4.87 10.92 -14.54
N ALA A 191 -5.55 9.77 -14.54
CA ALA A 191 -5.61 8.90 -15.70
C ALA A 191 -6.62 9.43 -16.75
N PRO A 192 -6.41 9.12 -18.05
CA PRO A 192 -7.25 9.67 -19.11
C PRO A 192 -8.61 8.99 -19.16
N VAL A 193 -9.67 9.73 -19.53
CA VAL A 193 -11.02 9.22 -19.79
C VAL A 193 -11.51 9.77 -21.12
N ASN A 194 -11.95 8.91 -22.04
CA ASN A 194 -12.50 9.35 -23.32
C ASN A 194 -13.84 10.08 -23.16
N GLU A 195 -13.92 11.29 -23.72
CA GLU A 195 -15.07 12.21 -23.55
C GLU A 195 -16.37 11.67 -24.15
N ASP A 196 -16.34 11.25 -25.43
CA ASP A 196 -17.52 10.71 -26.11
C ASP A 196 -18.06 9.45 -25.42
N PHE A 197 -17.17 8.55 -24.98
CA PHE A 197 -17.55 7.34 -24.26
C PHE A 197 -18.14 7.66 -22.89
N LEU A 198 -17.51 8.54 -22.11
CA LEU A 198 -18.03 8.99 -20.81
C LEU A 198 -19.43 9.59 -20.97
N ALA A 199 -19.64 10.46 -21.97
CA ALA A 199 -20.95 11.01 -22.30
C ALA A 199 -21.97 9.94 -22.71
N SER A 200 -21.54 8.90 -23.44
CA SER A 200 -22.40 7.78 -23.85
C SER A 200 -22.86 6.88 -22.69
N LYS A 201 -22.04 6.78 -21.63
CA LYS A 201 -22.32 5.98 -20.43
C LYS A 201 -23.05 6.78 -19.34
N GLY A 202 -22.72 8.05 -19.16
CA GLY A 202 -23.27 8.86 -18.07
C GLY A 202 -22.98 8.23 -16.70
N ASP A 203 -24.03 8.03 -15.89
CA ASP A 203 -23.90 7.40 -14.56
C ASP A 203 -23.62 5.88 -14.61
N ASP A 204 -23.61 5.27 -15.80
CA ASP A 204 -23.21 3.87 -15.98
C ASP A 204 -21.68 3.69 -16.14
N PHE A 205 -20.91 4.78 -16.24
CA PHE A 205 -19.45 4.71 -16.33
C PHE A 205 -18.84 4.09 -15.07
N GLY A 206 -17.93 3.12 -15.26
CA GLY A 206 -17.23 2.48 -14.15
C GLY A 206 -18.08 1.61 -13.21
N LYS A 207 -19.26 1.13 -13.64
CA LYS A 207 -20.04 0.14 -12.86
C LYS A 207 -19.18 -1.07 -12.44
N PRO A 208 -19.16 -1.47 -11.14
CA PRO A 208 -18.13 -2.35 -10.57
C PRO A 208 -17.99 -3.74 -11.20
N THR A 209 -19.07 -4.31 -11.72
CA THR A 209 -19.08 -5.65 -12.36
C THR A 209 -19.41 -5.60 -13.86
N ASP A 210 -19.52 -4.41 -14.45
CA ASP A 210 -19.82 -4.25 -15.88
C ASP A 210 -18.53 -3.94 -16.63
N VAL A 211 -17.97 -4.97 -17.27
CA VAL A 211 -16.75 -4.85 -18.07
C VAL A 211 -16.93 -3.95 -19.31
N THR A 212 -18.16 -3.64 -19.71
CA THR A 212 -18.43 -2.70 -20.81
C THR A 212 -18.49 -1.24 -20.34
N SER A 213 -18.38 -0.98 -19.02
CA SER A 213 -18.57 0.36 -18.43
C SER A 213 -17.35 1.29 -18.54
N ILE A 214 -16.21 0.78 -19.00
CA ILE A 214 -14.96 1.51 -19.23
C ILE A 214 -14.36 1.12 -20.59
N LEU A 215 -13.43 1.95 -21.09
CA LEU A 215 -12.55 1.60 -22.22
C LEU A 215 -11.16 1.21 -21.71
N TYR A 216 -10.36 0.64 -22.61
CA TYR A 216 -9.09 -0.02 -22.31
C TYR A 216 -7.96 0.58 -23.18
N ASN A 217 -6.93 1.18 -22.58
CA ASN A 217 -5.70 1.58 -23.28
C ASN A 217 -4.44 0.86 -22.76
N GLY A 218 -4.57 0.06 -21.70
CA GLY A 218 -3.51 -0.65 -21.01
C GLY A 218 -3.17 -2.06 -21.56
N PRO A 219 -2.30 -2.80 -20.85
CA PRO A 219 -1.73 -4.07 -21.31
C PRO A 219 -2.71 -5.25 -21.38
N TYR A 220 -3.84 -5.19 -20.67
CA TYR A 220 -4.87 -6.23 -20.66
C TYR A 220 -6.27 -5.65 -20.94
N LEU A 221 -7.19 -6.53 -21.33
CA LEU A 221 -8.62 -6.29 -21.44
C LEU A 221 -9.34 -7.12 -20.37
N LEU A 222 -10.23 -6.51 -19.59
CA LEU A 222 -11.05 -7.22 -18.61
C LEU A 222 -12.16 -7.96 -19.36
N LYS A 223 -12.15 -9.30 -19.31
CA LYS A 223 -13.11 -10.16 -19.99
C LYS A 223 -14.29 -10.58 -19.10
N GLY A 224 -14.11 -10.57 -17.78
CA GLY A 224 -15.19 -10.86 -16.84
C GLY A 224 -14.84 -10.44 -15.41
N LEU A 225 -15.86 -10.00 -14.66
CA LEU A 225 -15.77 -9.76 -13.23
C LEU A 225 -17.07 -10.21 -12.56
N THR A 226 -16.99 -11.30 -11.80
CA THR A 226 -18.12 -11.85 -11.03
C THR A 226 -17.82 -11.69 -9.55
N SER A 227 -18.62 -10.86 -8.87
CA SER A 227 -18.46 -10.53 -7.44
C SER A 227 -18.31 -11.79 -6.58
N LYS A 228 -17.30 -11.79 -5.70
CA LYS A 228 -16.91 -12.91 -4.83
C LYS A 228 -16.72 -14.25 -5.55
N SER A 229 -16.37 -14.23 -6.84
CA SER A 229 -16.14 -15.44 -7.64
C SER A 229 -14.88 -15.36 -8.50
N SER A 230 -14.83 -14.46 -9.50
CA SER A 230 -13.71 -14.42 -10.46
C SER A 230 -13.45 -13.05 -11.07
N ILE A 231 -12.19 -12.81 -11.42
CA ILE A 231 -11.73 -11.72 -12.30
C ILE A 231 -10.92 -12.35 -13.43
N GLU A 232 -11.28 -12.08 -14.68
CA GLU A 232 -10.63 -12.63 -15.87
C GLU A 232 -10.17 -11.49 -16.79
N MET A 233 -8.88 -11.49 -17.13
CA MET A 233 -8.29 -10.53 -18.08
C MET A 233 -7.48 -11.28 -19.15
N THR A 234 -7.41 -10.74 -20.36
CA THR A 234 -6.55 -11.29 -21.43
C THR A 234 -5.69 -10.18 -22.03
N LYS A 235 -4.53 -10.54 -22.57
CA LYS A 235 -3.56 -9.61 -23.12
C LYS A 235 -4.16 -8.79 -24.27
N ASN A 236 -4.03 -7.47 -24.18
CA ASN A 236 -4.39 -6.57 -25.27
C ASN A 236 -3.34 -6.72 -26.39
N GLN A 237 -3.69 -7.48 -27.44
CA GLN A 237 -2.79 -7.75 -28.57
C GLN A 237 -2.47 -6.50 -29.41
N ASN A 238 -3.21 -5.40 -29.22
CA ASN A 238 -3.04 -4.12 -29.89
C ASN A 238 -2.39 -3.05 -28.98
N TYR A 239 -2.00 -3.42 -27.76
CA TYR A 239 -1.31 -2.55 -26.81
C TYR A 239 0.05 -2.07 -27.35
N TRP A 240 0.37 -0.79 -27.09
CA TRP A 240 1.54 -0.11 -27.66
C TRP A 240 2.86 -0.68 -27.14
N ASP A 241 2.91 -1.16 -25.88
CA ASP A 241 4.09 -1.76 -25.25
C ASP A 241 3.98 -3.29 -25.07
N LYS A 242 3.27 -3.97 -25.98
CA LYS A 242 2.98 -5.42 -25.89
C LYS A 242 4.20 -6.35 -25.90
N GLN A 243 5.38 -5.86 -26.30
CA GLN A 243 6.67 -6.53 -26.13
C GLN A 243 7.04 -6.77 -24.66
N ASN A 244 6.55 -5.92 -23.76
CA ASN A 244 6.81 -5.99 -22.33
C ASN A 244 5.71 -6.75 -21.56
N VAL A 245 4.71 -7.30 -22.25
CA VAL A 245 3.62 -8.09 -21.66
C VAL A 245 3.88 -9.57 -21.92
N PHE A 246 4.25 -10.33 -20.90
CA PHE A 246 4.72 -11.73 -21.04
C PHE A 246 3.69 -12.80 -20.62
N ILE A 247 2.56 -12.39 -20.06
CA ILE A 247 1.43 -13.24 -19.69
C ILE A 247 0.31 -12.97 -20.71
N ASP A 248 -0.34 -14.03 -21.18
CA ASP A 248 -1.43 -13.94 -22.16
C ASP A 248 -2.80 -13.85 -21.48
N ASP A 249 -3.02 -14.59 -20.38
CA ASP A 249 -4.28 -14.59 -19.64
C ASP A 249 -4.06 -14.48 -18.13
N ILE A 250 -4.95 -13.76 -17.43
CA ILE A 250 -4.98 -13.63 -15.97
C ILE A 250 -6.33 -14.15 -15.47
N LYS A 251 -6.29 -15.04 -14.48
CA LYS A 251 -7.49 -15.61 -13.84
C LYS A 251 -7.35 -15.56 -12.33
N LEU A 252 -8.14 -14.69 -11.69
CA LEU A 252 -8.15 -14.55 -10.24
C LEU A 252 -9.44 -15.16 -9.68
N SER A 253 -9.31 -16.08 -8.73
CA SER A 253 -10.44 -16.65 -7.98
C SER A 253 -10.63 -15.90 -6.66
N PHE A 254 -11.85 -15.79 -6.17
CA PHE A 254 -12.09 -15.14 -4.88
C PHE A 254 -11.52 -15.96 -3.71
N PHE A 255 -10.87 -15.28 -2.77
CA PHE A 255 -10.31 -15.86 -1.55
C PHE A 255 -10.70 -15.01 -0.33
N ASP A 256 -11.50 -15.58 0.57
CA ASP A 256 -12.04 -14.94 1.77
C ASP A 256 -11.08 -14.90 2.97
N GLY A 257 -9.87 -15.44 2.83
CA GLY A 257 -8.87 -15.52 3.89
C GLY A 257 -8.99 -16.73 4.82
N GLN A 258 -10.09 -17.49 4.79
CA GLN A 258 -10.40 -18.50 5.82
C GLN A 258 -9.55 -19.77 5.68
N ASP A 259 -9.30 -20.23 4.44
CA ASP A 259 -8.41 -21.36 4.15
C ASP A 259 -7.04 -20.88 3.64
N ALA A 260 -6.22 -20.32 4.53
CA ALA A 260 -4.86 -19.88 4.23
C ALA A 260 -3.97 -20.99 3.62
N ASP A 261 -4.29 -22.26 3.87
CA ASP A 261 -3.58 -23.42 3.33
C ASP A 261 -3.88 -23.65 1.83
N SER A 262 -5.02 -23.15 1.33
CA SER A 262 -5.43 -23.29 -0.08
C SER A 262 -4.42 -22.70 -1.07
N LEU A 263 -3.69 -21.64 -0.71
CA LEU A 263 -2.66 -21.05 -1.56
C LEU A 263 -1.45 -22.00 -1.68
N GLY A 264 -0.99 -22.54 -0.55
CA GLY A 264 0.10 -23.51 -0.51
C GLY A 264 -0.22 -24.79 -1.27
N ARG A 265 -1.43 -25.36 -1.08
CA ARG A 265 -1.92 -26.52 -1.84
C ARG A 265 -2.06 -26.21 -3.33
N GLY A 266 -2.62 -25.05 -3.69
CA GLY A 266 -2.78 -24.63 -5.07
C GLY A 266 -1.45 -24.51 -5.83
N PHE A 267 -0.39 -24.05 -5.18
CA PHE A 267 0.96 -24.11 -5.77
C PHE A 267 1.49 -25.54 -5.88
N ASP A 268 1.30 -26.37 -4.84
CA ASP A 268 1.76 -27.77 -4.80
C ASP A 268 1.13 -28.65 -5.90
N GLU A 269 -0.13 -28.35 -6.25
CA GLU A 269 -0.92 -28.95 -7.33
C GLU A 269 -0.67 -28.32 -8.71
N GLY A 270 0.05 -27.19 -8.77
CA GLY A 270 0.38 -26.48 -10.00
C GLY A 270 -0.69 -25.51 -10.51
N HIS A 271 -1.73 -25.23 -9.71
CA HIS A 271 -2.76 -24.23 -9.99
C HIS A 271 -2.23 -22.78 -9.89
N TYR A 272 -1.29 -22.50 -8.99
CA TYR A 272 -0.74 -21.16 -8.76
C TYR A 272 0.76 -21.07 -9.07
N PRO A 273 1.26 -19.94 -9.64
CA PRO A 273 2.67 -19.76 -9.96
C PRO A 273 3.49 -19.28 -8.75
N ALA A 274 2.85 -18.86 -7.66
CA ALA A 274 3.49 -18.59 -6.38
C ALA A 274 2.50 -18.89 -5.24
N ALA A 275 3.01 -19.12 -4.04
CA ALA A 275 2.19 -19.15 -2.83
C ALA A 275 2.97 -18.68 -1.60
N PRO A 276 2.39 -17.80 -0.76
CA PRO A 276 2.87 -17.60 0.59
C PRO A 276 2.66 -18.88 1.40
N LEU A 277 3.62 -19.20 2.28
CA LEU A 277 3.49 -20.27 3.26
C LEU A 277 3.21 -19.64 4.63
N PHE A 278 2.06 -19.95 5.22
CA PHE A 278 1.62 -19.41 6.51
C PHE A 278 1.85 -20.44 7.62
N LYS A 279 2.48 -20.04 8.74
CA LYS A 279 2.81 -20.93 9.87
C LYS A 279 1.62 -21.74 10.38
N ASN A 280 0.43 -21.13 10.39
CA ASN A 280 -0.78 -21.71 10.96
C ASN A 280 -1.58 -22.57 9.94
N SER A 281 -1.04 -22.79 8.73
CA SER A 281 -1.70 -23.57 7.67
C SER A 281 -1.49 -25.08 7.84
N ALA A 282 -2.50 -25.89 7.50
CA ALA A 282 -2.52 -27.33 7.78
C ALA A 282 -1.35 -28.13 7.16
N ASN A 283 -0.81 -27.68 6.02
CA ASN A 283 0.29 -28.32 5.32
C ASN A 283 1.61 -27.53 5.41
N TYR A 284 1.71 -26.52 6.29
CA TYR A 284 2.89 -25.66 6.42
C TYR A 284 4.20 -26.46 6.53
N GLU A 285 4.34 -27.33 7.54
CA GLU A 285 5.56 -28.12 7.75
C GLU A 285 5.86 -29.09 6.58
N ARG A 286 4.82 -29.66 5.95
CA ARG A 286 4.96 -30.55 4.78
C ARG A 286 5.53 -29.78 3.59
N LEU A 287 4.96 -28.62 3.28
CA LEU A 287 5.38 -27.78 2.16
C LEU A 287 6.75 -27.16 2.43
N LYS A 288 7.02 -26.76 3.67
CA LYS A 288 8.30 -26.22 4.11
C LYS A 288 9.45 -27.23 3.93
N GLU A 289 9.27 -28.47 4.38
CA GLU A 289 10.29 -29.52 4.18
C GLU A 289 10.42 -29.91 2.70
N LYS A 290 9.30 -30.04 1.96
CA LYS A 290 9.31 -30.36 0.52
C LYS A 290 10.05 -29.31 -0.31
N TYR A 291 9.93 -28.04 0.05
CA TYR A 291 10.45 -26.90 -0.70
C TYR A 291 11.60 -26.18 0.00
N LYS A 292 12.30 -26.79 0.96
CA LYS A 292 13.34 -26.13 1.77
C LYS A 292 14.44 -25.42 0.96
N ASP A 293 14.83 -25.97 -0.19
CA ASP A 293 15.83 -25.40 -1.11
C ASP A 293 15.22 -24.35 -2.08
N ASN A 294 13.92 -24.12 -1.99
CA ASN A 294 13.08 -23.22 -2.80
C ASN A 294 12.31 -22.16 -1.97
N ILE A 295 12.48 -22.14 -0.64
CA ILE A 295 11.87 -21.11 0.21
C ILE A 295 12.59 -19.78 -0.03
N VAL A 296 11.85 -18.81 -0.53
CA VAL A 296 12.30 -17.43 -0.68
C VAL A 296 11.48 -16.52 0.22
N TYR A 297 11.98 -15.31 0.42
CA TYR A 297 11.27 -14.26 1.17
C TYR A 297 11.02 -13.06 0.27
N GLY A 298 9.86 -12.42 0.42
CA GLY A 298 9.60 -11.12 -0.19
C GLY A 298 10.60 -10.04 0.28
N GLN A 299 10.62 -8.90 -0.41
CA GLN A 299 11.17 -7.66 0.15
C GLN A 299 10.14 -7.03 1.08
N GLN A 300 10.57 -6.24 2.08
CA GLN A 300 9.66 -5.29 2.75
C GLN A 300 9.25 -4.21 1.74
N ARG A 301 8.01 -3.73 1.84
CA ARG A 301 7.41 -2.74 0.93
C ARG A 301 7.09 -1.46 1.70
N GLY A 302 6.41 -0.52 1.04
CA GLY A 302 6.11 0.80 1.59
C GLY A 302 5.11 0.79 2.74
N GLY A 303 4.15 -0.15 2.74
CA GLY A 303 3.09 -0.22 3.73
C GLY A 303 3.60 -0.38 5.17
N VAL A 304 3.10 0.44 6.09
CA VAL A 304 3.39 0.39 7.53
C VAL A 304 2.11 0.14 8.32
N PHE A 305 2.14 -0.84 9.21
CA PHE A 305 1.11 -1.11 10.21
C PHE A 305 1.61 -0.68 11.59
N TYR A 306 0.74 -0.07 12.38
CA TYR A 306 1.13 0.64 13.59
C TYR A 306 0.13 0.46 14.72
N ILE A 307 0.61 0.61 15.96
CA ILE A 307 -0.23 0.89 17.11
C ILE A 307 -0.40 2.41 17.22
N SER A 308 -1.62 2.88 17.46
CA SER A 308 -1.90 4.29 17.75
C SER A 308 -2.66 4.48 19.04
N THR A 309 -2.55 5.67 19.63
CA THR A 309 -3.23 6.06 20.87
C THR A 309 -4.35 7.05 20.61
N ASN A 310 -5.53 6.83 21.18
CA ASN A 310 -6.65 7.77 21.10
C ASN A 310 -6.48 8.89 22.13
N ILE A 311 -6.14 10.09 21.68
CA ILE A 311 -5.89 11.23 22.57
C ILE A 311 -7.15 12.05 22.88
N ASP A 312 -8.26 11.78 22.20
CA ASP A 312 -9.53 12.50 22.39
C ASP A 312 -10.76 11.59 22.31
N ARG A 313 -10.69 10.39 22.92
CA ARG A 313 -11.80 9.44 22.95
C ARG A 313 -13.05 10.08 23.57
N VAL A 314 -14.13 10.11 22.81
CA VAL A 314 -15.44 10.64 23.24
C VAL A 314 -16.50 9.56 23.46
N ASN A 315 -16.39 8.41 22.79
CA ASN A 315 -17.33 7.30 22.88
C ASN A 315 -16.71 6.07 23.56
N TYR A 316 -17.56 5.29 24.22
CA TYR A 316 -17.20 4.20 25.12
C TYR A 316 -18.25 3.06 25.06
N ASN A 317 -18.70 2.68 23.87
CA ASN A 317 -19.63 1.54 23.70
C ASN A 317 -18.87 0.21 23.80
N HIS A 318 -17.60 0.19 23.37
CA HIS A 318 -16.67 -0.92 23.53
C HIS A 318 -15.65 -0.60 24.63
N THR A 319 -16.06 -0.73 25.90
CA THR A 319 -15.18 -0.47 27.04
C THR A 319 -15.32 -1.46 28.18
N ALA A 320 -14.20 -1.77 28.83
CA ALA A 320 -14.17 -2.42 30.14
C ALA A 320 -14.34 -1.45 31.32
N LYS A 321 -14.30 -0.13 31.07
CA LYS A 321 -14.36 0.91 32.12
C LYS A 321 -15.76 1.02 32.71
N THR A 322 -15.83 1.05 34.03
CA THR A 322 -17.08 1.07 34.80
C THR A 322 -17.45 2.46 35.31
N SER A 323 -16.51 3.42 35.26
CA SER A 323 -16.67 4.77 35.82
C SER A 323 -16.09 5.88 34.94
N ASP A 324 -16.61 7.10 35.09
CA ASP A 324 -16.06 8.28 34.42
C ASP A 324 -14.67 8.69 34.95
N THR A 325 -14.33 8.27 36.18
CA THR A 325 -12.99 8.41 36.75
C THR A 325 -11.97 7.60 35.97
N GLU A 326 -12.28 6.35 35.60
CA GLU A 326 -11.41 5.51 34.77
C GLU A 326 -11.25 6.10 33.37
N LYS A 327 -12.35 6.52 32.72
CA LYS A 327 -12.32 7.20 31.41
C LYS A 327 -11.41 8.44 31.43
N THR A 328 -11.57 9.29 32.44
CA THR A 328 -10.77 10.51 32.63
C THR A 328 -9.31 10.19 32.94
N SER A 329 -9.05 9.14 33.73
CA SER A 329 -7.69 8.68 34.09
C SER A 329 -6.96 8.13 32.87
N THR A 330 -7.60 7.28 32.07
CA THR A 330 -7.05 6.78 30.81
C THR A 330 -6.77 7.93 29.83
N LYS A 331 -7.68 8.88 29.65
CA LYS A 331 -7.44 10.05 28.78
C LYS A 331 -6.22 10.87 29.24
N LYS A 332 -6.10 11.15 30.55
CA LYS A 332 -4.91 11.84 31.11
C LYS A 332 -3.62 11.04 30.88
N ALA A 333 -3.67 9.72 31.05
CA ALA A 333 -2.52 8.84 30.80
C ALA A 333 -2.09 8.88 29.32
N LEU A 334 -3.03 8.77 28.37
CA LEU A 334 -2.72 8.81 26.94
C LEU A 334 -2.24 10.18 26.44
N LEU A 335 -2.63 11.28 27.10
CA LEU A 335 -2.07 12.61 26.83
C LEU A 335 -0.62 12.75 27.32
N ASN A 336 -0.18 11.98 28.32
CA ASN A 336 1.17 12.02 28.86
C ASN A 336 2.19 11.33 27.92
N LYS A 337 3.22 12.08 27.50
CA LYS A 337 4.26 11.59 26.57
C LYS A 337 5.04 10.39 27.13
N ASP A 338 5.47 10.45 28.39
CA ASP A 338 6.24 9.37 28.99
C ASP A 338 5.40 8.09 29.14
N PHE A 339 4.08 8.19 29.35
CA PHE A 339 3.18 7.02 29.34
C PHE A 339 3.10 6.38 27.95
N ARG A 340 2.92 7.17 26.89
CA ARG A 340 2.93 6.64 25.52
C ARG A 340 4.27 6.03 25.13
N GLN A 341 5.39 6.66 25.52
CA GLN A 341 6.72 6.09 25.33
C GLN A 341 6.89 4.78 26.11
N ALA A 342 6.37 4.70 27.35
CA ALA A 342 6.37 3.45 28.11
C ALA A 342 5.64 2.32 27.39
N LEU A 343 4.46 2.58 26.79
CA LEU A 343 3.76 1.60 25.95
C LEU A 343 4.61 1.19 24.74
N ALA A 344 5.24 2.15 24.04
CA ALA A 344 6.07 1.89 22.86
C ALA A 344 7.29 0.99 23.15
N PHE A 345 7.94 1.21 24.30
CA PHE A 345 9.05 0.36 24.76
C PHE A 345 8.56 -0.98 25.36
N ALA A 346 7.35 -1.02 25.94
CA ALA A 346 6.81 -2.22 26.59
C ALA A 346 6.33 -3.29 25.61
N VAL A 347 5.70 -2.90 24.49
CA VAL A 347 5.10 -3.85 23.55
C VAL A 347 6.15 -4.71 22.84
N ASP A 348 6.08 -6.03 23.01
CA ASP A 348 6.89 -6.98 22.25
C ASP A 348 6.26 -7.18 20.87
N ARG A 349 6.63 -6.28 19.95
CA ARG A 349 6.15 -6.27 18.57
C ARG A 349 6.54 -7.57 17.87
N LYS A 350 7.77 -8.04 18.08
CA LYS A 350 8.30 -9.26 17.47
C LYS A 350 7.50 -10.50 17.88
N ALA A 351 7.27 -10.71 19.17
CA ALA A 351 6.47 -11.83 19.67
C ALA A 351 5.04 -11.81 19.13
N GLY A 352 4.40 -10.62 19.08
CA GLY A 352 3.05 -10.47 18.55
C GLY A 352 2.96 -10.71 17.04
N ILE A 353 3.86 -10.14 16.24
CA ILE A 353 3.92 -10.38 14.78
C ILE A 353 4.16 -11.88 14.51
N SER A 354 4.99 -12.55 15.31
CA SER A 354 5.25 -13.99 15.21
C SER A 354 4.02 -14.88 15.50
N GLN A 355 2.96 -14.37 16.14
CA GLN A 355 1.70 -15.12 16.30
C GLN A 355 0.95 -15.32 14.98
N VAL A 356 1.04 -14.33 14.08
CA VAL A 356 0.43 -14.34 12.75
C VAL A 356 1.36 -14.97 11.73
N PHE A 357 2.60 -14.48 11.64
CA PHE A 357 3.50 -14.80 10.53
C PHE A 357 4.55 -15.87 10.88
N GLY A 358 4.76 -16.17 12.16
CA GLY A 358 5.77 -17.12 12.63
C GLY A 358 7.17 -16.56 12.78
N ASP A 359 7.99 -17.28 13.56
CA ASP A 359 9.24 -16.78 14.13
C ASP A 359 10.37 -16.54 13.10
N GLU A 360 10.24 -17.11 11.90
CA GLU A 360 11.15 -16.88 10.76
C GLU A 360 10.76 -15.69 9.89
N VAL A 361 9.48 -15.28 9.92
CA VAL A 361 8.91 -14.21 9.06
C VAL A 361 8.67 -12.95 9.87
N GLY A 362 8.17 -13.06 11.10
CA GLY A 362 7.82 -11.94 11.96
C GLY A 362 8.97 -10.94 12.16
N PRO A 363 10.20 -11.40 12.51
CA PRO A 363 11.35 -10.51 12.62
C PRO A 363 11.69 -9.78 11.31
N ARG A 364 11.43 -10.40 10.14
CA ARG A 364 11.68 -9.80 8.81
C ARG A 364 10.65 -8.76 8.40
N LYS A 365 9.53 -8.68 9.12
CA LYS A 365 8.47 -7.70 8.90
C LYS A 365 8.58 -6.50 9.84
N LEU A 366 9.41 -6.56 10.88
CA LEU A 366 9.55 -5.47 11.85
C LEU A 366 9.87 -4.14 11.17
N ARG A 367 9.22 -3.08 11.64
CA ARG A 367 9.45 -1.69 11.22
C ARG A 367 9.40 -0.78 12.44
N THR A 368 10.33 0.17 12.51
CA THR A 368 10.52 1.05 13.70
C THR A 368 10.38 2.55 13.35
N SER A 369 10.11 2.88 12.09
CA SER A 369 9.81 4.24 11.59
C SER A 369 8.50 4.23 10.80
N PHE A 370 7.76 5.34 10.79
CA PHE A 370 6.48 5.42 10.06
C PHE A 370 6.73 5.52 8.56
N THR A 371 7.47 6.54 8.13
CA THR A 371 8.15 6.57 6.83
C THR A 371 9.23 5.46 6.82
N PRO A 372 9.24 4.54 5.83
CA PRO A 372 10.25 3.50 5.74
C PRO A 372 11.66 4.09 5.66
N PRO A 373 12.66 3.50 6.34
CA PRO A 373 13.99 4.10 6.45
C PRO A 373 14.71 4.28 5.11
N THR A 374 14.36 3.48 4.10
CA THR A 374 14.94 3.47 2.75
C THR A 374 14.06 4.14 1.69
N PHE A 375 12.97 4.80 2.08
CA PHE A 375 11.99 5.38 1.13
C PHE A 375 12.59 6.44 0.20
N VAL A 376 13.41 7.34 0.74
CA VAL A 376 14.17 8.35 -0.01
C VAL A 376 15.62 8.42 0.51
N GLN A 377 16.50 9.06 -0.26
CA GLN A 377 17.90 9.30 0.10
C GLN A 377 18.14 10.78 0.40
N VAL A 378 19.04 11.05 1.35
CA VAL A 378 19.55 12.38 1.73
C VAL A 378 21.07 12.36 1.53
N GLY A 379 21.51 12.79 0.34
CA GLY A 379 22.88 12.60 -0.15
C GLY A 379 23.19 11.10 -0.25
N ASP A 380 24.29 10.68 0.36
CA ASP A 380 24.70 9.27 0.46
C ASP A 380 24.04 8.52 1.63
N GLN A 381 23.15 9.16 2.39
CA GLN A 381 22.47 8.58 3.56
C GLN A 381 21.02 8.23 3.27
N THR A 382 20.50 7.20 3.93
CA THR A 382 19.07 6.89 3.89
C THR A 382 18.26 7.87 4.74
N PHE A 383 16.97 8.06 4.43
CA PHE A 383 16.07 8.87 5.27
C PHE A 383 16.07 8.42 6.73
N GLY A 384 16.15 7.11 7.00
CA GLY A 384 16.25 6.54 8.34
C GLY A 384 17.53 6.93 9.09
N GLN A 385 18.68 7.01 8.41
CA GLN A 385 19.96 7.42 9.02
C GLN A 385 19.94 8.91 9.44
N VAL A 386 19.38 9.78 8.61
CA VAL A 386 19.23 11.21 8.96
C VAL A 386 18.18 11.37 10.07
N THR A 387 17.06 10.66 9.98
CA THR A 387 16.03 10.62 11.04
C THR A 387 16.59 10.17 12.38
N LYS A 388 17.43 9.11 12.42
CA LYS A 388 18.08 8.65 13.65
C LYS A 388 18.99 9.73 14.25
N THR A 389 19.70 10.46 13.40
CA THR A 389 20.54 11.59 13.82
C THR A 389 19.73 12.72 14.45
N GLU A 390 18.53 13.02 13.95
CA GLU A 390 17.63 14.01 14.59
C GLU A 390 16.98 13.45 15.86
N LEU A 391 16.56 12.19 15.88
CA LEU A 391 15.93 11.51 17.01
C LEU A 391 16.85 11.45 18.25
N ASP A 392 18.14 11.18 18.04
CA ASP A 392 19.16 11.16 19.10
C ASP A 392 19.38 12.53 19.78
N LYS A 393 18.94 13.63 19.15
CA LYS A 393 19.00 14.98 19.74
C LYS A 393 17.80 15.28 20.64
N LEU A 394 16.70 14.51 20.54
CA LEU A 394 15.46 14.76 21.27
C LEU A 394 15.49 14.19 22.69
N ASP A 395 15.86 12.92 22.84
CA ASP A 395 15.97 12.22 24.14
C ASP A 395 16.98 11.07 24.03
N ASN A 396 17.88 10.94 25.02
CA ASN A 396 18.88 9.86 25.07
C ASN A 396 18.26 8.46 25.21
N VAL A 397 16.96 8.33 25.52
CA VAL A 397 16.22 7.06 25.49
C VAL A 397 16.30 6.36 24.12
N TRP A 398 16.46 7.13 23.03
CA TRP A 398 16.50 6.64 21.65
C TRP A 398 17.86 6.13 21.17
N LYS A 399 18.93 6.34 21.94
CA LYS A 399 20.33 6.10 21.54
C LYS A 399 20.57 4.73 20.89
N ASP A 400 20.04 3.67 21.49
CA ASP A 400 20.24 2.27 21.05
C ASP A 400 19.12 1.75 20.13
N VAL A 401 18.17 2.60 19.73
CA VAL A 401 17.02 2.22 18.89
C VAL A 401 17.38 2.38 17.40
N SER A 402 17.80 1.32 16.71
CA SER A 402 17.93 1.38 15.24
C SER A 402 16.57 1.65 14.58
N LEU A 403 16.56 2.51 13.56
CA LEU A 403 15.40 2.75 12.69
C LEU A 403 15.41 1.87 11.44
N ASP A 404 16.42 1.02 11.27
CA ASP A 404 16.50 0.09 10.14
C ASP A 404 15.34 -0.92 10.19
N ASP A 405 14.88 -1.30 9.01
CA ASP A 405 13.86 -2.33 8.83
C ASP A 405 14.40 -3.72 9.29
N ALA A 406 13.49 -4.60 9.71
CA ALA A 406 13.77 -5.90 10.32
C ALA A 406 14.60 -5.88 11.64
N GLN A 407 14.57 -4.76 12.39
CA GLN A 407 15.21 -4.64 13.71
C GLN A 407 14.20 -4.57 14.86
N ASP A 408 14.46 -5.31 15.94
CA ASP A 408 13.66 -5.29 17.17
C ASP A 408 14.27 -4.39 18.26
N SER A 409 14.73 -3.22 17.84
CA SER A 409 15.49 -2.27 18.65
C SER A 409 14.65 -1.42 19.61
N LEU A 410 13.34 -1.33 19.37
CA LEU A 410 12.40 -0.49 20.12
C LEU A 410 11.76 -1.22 21.31
N HIS A 411 11.64 -2.55 21.30
CA HIS A 411 11.17 -3.25 22.51
C HIS A 411 12.27 -3.23 23.58
N ASN A 412 11.99 -2.65 24.74
CA ASN A 412 12.95 -2.55 25.85
C ASN A 412 12.25 -2.32 27.20
N VAL A 413 12.13 -3.39 27.99
CA VAL A 413 11.44 -3.39 29.29
C VAL A 413 12.02 -2.39 30.29
N ASP A 414 13.34 -2.14 30.29
CA ASP A 414 13.96 -1.19 31.24
C ASP A 414 13.66 0.27 30.87
N LYS A 415 13.67 0.60 29.57
CA LYS A 415 13.21 1.91 29.08
C LYS A 415 11.73 2.10 29.33
N ALA A 416 10.92 1.05 29.12
CA ALA A 416 9.48 1.06 29.42
C ALA A 416 9.20 1.39 30.88
N LYS A 417 9.83 0.68 31.82
CA LYS A 417 9.71 0.92 33.27
C LYS A 417 10.19 2.32 33.65
N THR A 418 11.33 2.76 33.11
CA THR A 418 11.89 4.09 33.39
C THR A 418 10.93 5.21 32.99
N LYS A 419 10.34 5.11 31.79
CA LYS A 419 9.35 6.06 31.28
C LYS A 419 8.02 5.96 32.03
N PHE A 420 7.60 4.74 32.38
CA PHE A 420 6.39 4.53 33.16
C PHE A 420 6.46 5.14 34.57
N GLU A 421 7.59 5.01 35.30
CA GLU A 421 7.73 5.62 36.62
C GLU A 421 7.73 7.16 36.56
N ALA A 422 8.31 7.75 35.51
CA ALA A 422 8.22 9.19 35.26
C ALA A 422 6.77 9.64 34.98
N ALA A 423 6.06 8.90 34.13
CA ALA A 423 4.64 9.13 33.85
C ALA A 423 3.77 8.97 35.10
N LYS A 424 3.89 7.85 35.81
CA LYS A 424 3.11 7.52 37.02
C LYS A 424 3.24 8.61 38.08
N LYS A 425 4.45 9.12 38.32
CA LYS A 425 4.68 10.22 39.27
C LYS A 425 3.89 11.49 38.91
N THR A 426 3.85 11.86 37.63
CA THR A 426 3.11 13.06 37.18
C THR A 426 1.60 12.82 37.17
N LEU A 427 1.17 11.67 36.65
CA LEU A 427 -0.24 11.26 36.59
C LEU A 427 -0.87 11.15 37.99
N GLN A 428 -0.17 10.58 38.98
CA GLN A 428 -0.65 10.51 40.37
C GLN A 428 -0.80 11.91 40.99
N ALA A 429 0.09 12.86 40.67
CA ALA A 429 -0.04 14.24 41.12
C ALA A 429 -1.26 14.94 40.48
N ASP A 430 -1.59 14.58 39.23
CA ASP A 430 -2.78 15.05 38.50
C ASP A 430 -4.07 14.29 38.87
N GLY A 431 -4.04 13.45 39.91
CA GLY A 431 -5.21 12.73 40.44
C GLY A 431 -5.69 11.58 39.56
N VAL A 432 -4.81 10.98 38.76
CA VAL A 432 -5.11 9.81 37.93
C VAL A 432 -5.18 8.55 38.78
N GLN A 433 -6.27 7.79 38.63
CA GLN A 433 -6.44 6.48 39.26
C GLN A 433 -5.77 5.38 38.44
N PHE A 434 -5.14 4.44 39.13
CA PHE A 434 -4.58 3.21 38.57
C PHE A 434 -5.42 2.00 39.02
N PRO A 435 -5.50 0.91 38.24
CA PRO A 435 -4.85 0.70 36.95
C PRO A 435 -5.47 1.54 35.81
N ILE A 436 -4.65 1.83 34.79
CA ILE A 436 -5.09 2.42 33.53
C ILE A 436 -5.61 1.30 32.62
N HIS A 437 -6.92 1.30 32.39
CA HIS A 437 -7.57 0.41 31.43
C HIS A 437 -7.43 0.96 30.00
N LEU A 438 -6.97 0.12 29.07
CA LEU A 438 -6.73 0.44 27.66
C LEU A 438 -7.54 -0.52 26.77
N ASP A 439 -8.67 -0.05 26.24
CA ASP A 439 -9.50 -0.84 25.33
C ASP A 439 -8.83 -0.95 23.95
N LEU A 440 -8.66 -2.19 23.48
CA LEU A 440 -8.05 -2.54 22.19
C LEU A 440 -9.05 -3.38 21.36
N PRO A 441 -9.66 -2.83 20.29
CA PRO A 441 -10.62 -3.55 19.48
C PRO A 441 -9.92 -4.50 18.50
N ILE A 442 -10.48 -5.69 18.33
CA ILE A 442 -10.02 -6.66 17.34
C ILE A 442 -11.18 -7.46 16.76
N SER A 443 -11.01 -7.96 15.54
CA SER A 443 -12.01 -8.81 14.90
C SER A 443 -12.17 -10.13 15.66
N SER A 444 -13.41 -10.48 15.99
CA SER A 444 -13.79 -11.79 16.54
C SER A 444 -13.67 -12.93 15.53
N SER A 445 -13.56 -12.63 14.23
CA SER A 445 -13.47 -13.64 13.16
C SER A 445 -12.04 -14.11 12.89
N ASN A 446 -11.02 -13.41 13.40
CA ASN A 446 -9.63 -13.65 13.04
C ASN A 446 -8.75 -14.10 14.23
N PRO A 447 -8.60 -15.42 14.47
CA PRO A 447 -7.90 -15.95 15.63
C PRO A 447 -6.39 -15.65 15.64
N ASP A 448 -5.78 -15.37 14.49
CA ASP A 448 -4.34 -15.09 14.40
C ASP A 448 -4.01 -13.69 14.92
N PHE A 449 -4.81 -12.69 14.52
CA PHE A 449 -4.68 -11.34 15.04
C PHE A 449 -5.18 -11.23 16.51
N ILE A 450 -6.14 -12.06 16.94
CA ILE A 450 -6.47 -12.18 18.38
C ILE A 450 -5.24 -12.60 19.19
N ARG A 451 -4.46 -13.59 18.73
CA ARG A 451 -3.22 -14.01 19.43
C ARG A 451 -2.15 -12.92 19.41
N GLN A 452 -2.04 -12.16 18.32
CA GLN A 452 -1.15 -11.00 18.24
C GLN A 452 -1.46 -9.95 19.31
N VAL A 453 -2.72 -9.52 19.44
CA VAL A 453 -3.09 -8.51 20.44
C VAL A 453 -3.06 -9.05 21.87
N GLN A 454 -3.25 -10.36 22.08
CA GLN A 454 -2.97 -11.03 23.35
C GLN A 454 -1.49 -10.97 23.73
N SER A 455 -0.57 -11.14 22.77
CA SER A 455 0.87 -10.99 23.00
C SER A 455 1.26 -9.54 23.31
N TYR A 456 0.58 -8.55 22.70
CA TYR A 456 0.75 -7.13 23.06
C TYR A 456 0.24 -6.83 24.47
N LYS A 457 -0.96 -7.32 24.84
CA LYS A 457 -1.48 -7.26 26.21
C LYS A 457 -0.47 -7.82 27.22
N GLN A 458 0.00 -9.05 26.99
CA GLN A 458 0.93 -9.73 27.90
C GLN A 458 2.23 -8.95 28.09
N SER A 459 2.89 -8.54 27.00
CA SER A 459 4.17 -7.81 27.09
C SER A 459 4.02 -6.44 27.76
N ILE A 460 2.92 -5.73 27.53
CA ILE A 460 2.62 -4.46 28.22
C ILE A 460 2.38 -4.67 29.72
N GLU A 461 1.55 -5.66 30.09
CA GLU A 461 1.20 -5.95 31.49
C GLU A 461 2.38 -6.52 32.30
N GLU A 462 3.25 -7.33 31.68
CA GLU A 462 4.47 -7.83 32.30
C GLU A 462 5.54 -6.74 32.46
N ALA A 463 5.66 -5.82 31.51
CA ALA A 463 6.64 -4.73 31.59
C ALA A 463 6.22 -3.64 32.58
N LEU A 464 4.95 -3.25 32.59
CA LEU A 464 4.43 -2.11 33.37
C LEU A 464 3.73 -2.53 34.68
N GLY A 465 3.34 -3.80 34.82
CA GLY A 465 2.61 -4.36 35.95
C GLY A 465 1.09 -4.22 35.80
N SER A 466 0.35 -5.33 35.98
CA SER A 466 -1.12 -5.36 35.88
C SER A 466 -1.85 -4.46 36.87
N ASP A 467 -1.25 -4.19 38.03
CA ASP A 467 -1.78 -3.24 39.02
C ASP A 467 -1.70 -1.77 38.55
N ASN A 468 -0.98 -1.53 37.45
CA ASN A 468 -0.75 -0.20 36.88
C ASN A 468 -1.43 -0.02 35.51
N VAL A 469 -1.33 -1.01 34.62
CA VAL A 469 -1.88 -0.93 33.25
C VAL A 469 -2.55 -2.26 32.93
N VAL A 470 -3.76 -2.18 32.37
CA VAL A 470 -4.53 -3.34 31.88
C VAL A 470 -4.93 -3.06 30.44
N VAL A 471 -4.68 -4.00 29.53
CA VAL A 471 -5.14 -3.96 28.14
C VAL A 471 -6.37 -4.84 27.98
N ASP A 472 -7.51 -4.21 27.68
CA ASP A 472 -8.81 -4.86 27.59
C ASP A 472 -9.15 -5.12 26.12
N ILE A 473 -9.08 -6.39 25.71
CA ILE A 473 -9.31 -6.79 24.30
C ILE A 473 -10.82 -6.83 24.02
N GLN A 474 -11.29 -5.92 23.17
CA GLN A 474 -12.68 -5.80 22.75
C GLN A 474 -12.88 -6.57 21.43
N GLN A 475 -13.42 -7.78 21.49
CA GLN A 475 -13.73 -8.54 20.27
C GLN A 475 -15.04 -8.06 19.63
N VAL A 476 -14.98 -7.62 18.38
CA VAL A 476 -16.08 -7.01 17.61
C VAL A 476 -16.17 -7.62 16.21
N SER A 477 -17.25 -7.38 15.46
CA SER A 477 -17.34 -7.80 14.06
C SER A 477 -16.38 -7.01 13.14
N ASP A 478 -16.08 -7.56 11.97
CA ASP A 478 -15.21 -6.91 10.97
C ASP A 478 -15.77 -5.55 10.50
N ASP A 479 -17.09 -5.45 10.35
CA ASP A 479 -17.78 -4.21 9.93
C ASP A 479 -17.72 -3.14 11.04
N GLU A 480 -17.90 -3.51 12.30
CA GLU A 480 -17.73 -2.61 13.45
C GLU A 480 -16.28 -2.13 13.58
N LEU A 481 -15.31 -3.06 13.51
CA LEU A 481 -13.88 -2.77 13.57
C LEU A 481 -13.47 -1.77 12.50
N GLY A 482 -13.84 -2.02 11.24
CA GLY A 482 -13.57 -1.10 10.13
C GLY A 482 -14.20 0.27 10.35
N SER A 483 -15.47 0.31 10.77
CA SER A 483 -16.21 1.55 11.02
C SER A 483 -15.62 2.43 12.12
N MET A 484 -15.01 1.82 13.15
CA MET A 484 -14.39 2.54 14.26
C MET A 484 -12.88 2.79 14.09
N THR A 485 -12.24 2.20 13.08
CA THR A 485 -10.79 2.35 12.82
C THR A 485 -10.53 2.92 11.42
N THR A 486 -10.34 2.08 10.40
CA THR A 486 -9.86 2.47 9.06
C THR A 486 -10.86 3.27 8.23
N LEU A 487 -12.15 3.21 8.57
CA LEU A 487 -13.23 3.97 7.91
C LEU A 487 -13.74 5.13 8.78
N ALA A 488 -13.12 5.41 9.93
CA ALA A 488 -13.55 6.44 10.85
C ALA A 488 -13.28 7.86 10.31
N THR A 489 -14.35 8.60 10.00
CA THR A 489 -14.27 9.98 9.48
C THR A 489 -14.42 11.06 10.56
N SER A 490 -14.65 10.68 11.82
CA SER A 490 -14.77 11.59 12.96
C SER A 490 -14.31 10.93 14.26
N ASN A 491 -13.99 11.72 15.28
CA ASN A 491 -13.66 11.22 16.62
C ASN A 491 -14.84 10.53 17.33
N ALA A 492 -16.09 10.81 16.91
CA ALA A 492 -17.25 10.07 17.38
C ALA A 492 -17.30 8.62 16.87
N ASN A 493 -16.60 8.30 15.78
CA ASN A 493 -16.49 6.91 15.29
C ASN A 493 -15.43 6.11 16.07
N THR A 494 -14.41 6.77 16.64
CA THR A 494 -13.22 6.12 17.21
C THR A 494 -13.42 5.69 18.66
N ASP A 495 -13.90 4.47 18.85
CA ASP A 495 -14.30 3.90 20.15
C ASP A 495 -13.28 2.89 20.70
N TRP A 496 -12.08 3.38 21.00
CA TRP A 496 -10.93 2.59 21.49
C TRP A 496 -9.89 3.50 22.13
N ASP A 497 -9.03 2.96 23.00
CA ASP A 497 -7.93 3.70 23.62
C ASP A 497 -6.60 3.49 22.88
N ILE A 498 -6.37 2.24 22.46
CA ILE A 498 -5.25 1.85 21.60
C ILE A 498 -5.76 1.02 20.43
N ASN A 499 -5.25 1.29 19.23
CA ASN A 499 -5.65 0.61 18.00
C ASN A 499 -4.41 -0.01 17.35
N ALA A 500 -4.49 -1.28 16.93
CA ALA A 500 -3.40 -2.03 16.32
C ALA A 500 -3.70 -2.54 14.89
N VAL A 501 -4.80 -2.10 14.27
CA VAL A 501 -5.27 -2.59 12.95
C VAL A 501 -5.12 -1.57 11.82
N SER A 502 -4.76 -0.32 12.13
CA SER A 502 -4.49 0.70 11.12
C SER A 502 -3.14 0.50 10.43
N GLY A 503 -3.09 0.90 9.16
CA GLY A 503 -1.88 0.96 8.36
C GLY A 503 -1.95 2.06 7.31
N TRP A 504 -0.82 2.31 6.64
CA TRP A 504 -0.70 3.30 5.57
C TRP A 504 0.31 2.86 4.51
N THR A 505 0.05 3.17 3.25
CA THR A 505 0.89 2.83 2.07
C THR A 505 1.06 4.11 1.25
N PRO A 506 2.25 4.41 0.70
CA PRO A 506 2.52 5.70 0.08
C PRO A 506 1.83 5.86 -1.27
N ASP A 507 1.21 7.01 -1.50
CA ASP A 507 0.59 7.35 -2.79
C ASP A 507 1.62 7.90 -3.79
N PHE A 508 2.59 8.70 -3.32
CA PHE A 508 3.53 9.45 -4.15
C PHE A 508 4.93 9.55 -3.50
N ALA A 509 5.95 9.88 -4.29
CA ALA A 509 7.36 9.70 -3.94
C ALA A 509 8.00 10.85 -3.11
N ASP A 510 7.36 11.22 -1.99
CA ASP A 510 7.88 12.26 -1.07
C ASP A 510 7.46 11.94 0.39
N PRO A 511 8.30 12.18 1.42
CA PRO A 511 7.96 11.86 2.81
C PRO A 511 6.65 12.46 3.33
N SER A 512 6.15 13.55 2.74
CA SER A 512 4.81 14.09 3.04
C SER A 512 3.69 13.06 2.86
N THR A 513 3.83 12.09 1.94
CA THR A 513 2.85 11.02 1.76
C THR A 513 2.63 10.19 3.03
N TYR A 514 3.60 10.15 3.96
CA TYR A 514 3.45 9.52 5.28
C TYR A 514 3.26 10.54 6.40
N LEU A 515 3.86 11.73 6.32
CA LEU A 515 3.95 12.62 7.49
C LEU A 515 2.78 13.62 7.54
N ASP A 516 2.30 14.10 6.40
CA ASP A 516 1.27 15.15 6.31
C ASP A 516 -0.16 14.59 6.59
N VAL A 517 -0.34 13.27 6.57
CA VAL A 517 -1.60 12.58 6.92
C VAL A 517 -2.04 12.77 8.38
N PHE A 518 -1.12 13.26 9.24
CA PHE A 518 -1.37 13.63 10.63
C PHE A 518 -1.35 15.17 10.85
N ASP A 519 -1.40 15.99 9.79
CA ASP A 519 -1.55 17.45 9.94
C ASP A 519 -2.90 17.78 10.61
N PRO A 520 -2.92 18.50 11.74
CA PRO A 520 -4.14 18.77 12.50
C PRO A 520 -5.10 19.76 11.83
N THR A 521 -4.66 20.50 10.82
CA THR A 521 -5.41 21.58 10.15
C THR A 521 -6.01 21.17 8.81
N SER A 522 -5.23 20.52 7.95
CA SER A 522 -5.61 20.14 6.58
C SER A 522 -5.27 18.70 6.23
N GLY A 523 -4.77 17.90 7.19
CA GLY A 523 -4.30 16.55 6.97
C GLY A 523 -5.41 15.60 6.50
N PRO A 524 -5.25 14.92 5.36
CA PRO A 524 -6.21 13.94 4.90
C PRO A 524 -6.15 12.65 5.72
N SER A 525 -7.33 12.12 6.03
CA SER A 525 -7.63 10.73 6.42
C SER A 525 -7.10 10.12 7.73
N LEU A 526 -5.89 10.42 8.24
CA LEU A 526 -5.33 9.68 9.39
C LEU A 526 -5.30 10.39 10.74
N LEU A 527 -5.71 11.66 10.86
CA LEU A 527 -5.85 12.28 12.18
C LEU A 527 -6.91 11.57 13.06
N SER A 528 -7.94 10.96 12.44
CA SER A 528 -8.90 10.10 13.13
C SER A 528 -8.26 8.81 13.66
N ALA A 529 -7.13 8.35 13.11
CA ALA A 529 -6.35 7.26 13.70
C ALA A 529 -5.61 7.66 15.00
N LEU A 530 -5.74 8.91 15.46
CA LEU A 530 -5.41 9.40 16.81
C LEU A 530 -6.65 9.80 17.62
N GLY A 531 -7.86 9.59 17.07
CA GLY A 531 -9.13 10.00 17.65
C GLY A 531 -9.41 11.49 17.62
N VAL A 532 -8.81 12.25 16.71
CA VAL A 532 -9.04 13.70 16.54
C VAL A 532 -9.57 14.00 15.14
N ALA A 533 -10.57 14.89 15.04
CA ALA A 533 -11.09 15.35 13.76
C ALA A 533 -10.28 16.55 13.21
N PRO A 534 -9.86 16.56 11.93
CA PRO A 534 -9.12 17.68 11.33
C PRO A 534 -9.87 19.01 11.41
N GLY A 535 -9.11 20.12 11.47
CA GLY A 535 -9.67 21.47 11.43
C GLY A 535 -10.46 21.89 12.67
N THR A 536 -10.38 21.13 13.77
CA THR A 536 -11.01 21.47 15.06
C THR A 536 -10.06 22.22 15.98
N ASP A 537 -10.56 23.23 16.71
CA ASP A 537 -9.80 23.90 17.79
C ASP A 537 -9.78 22.99 19.04
N ASN A 538 -9.08 21.87 18.93
CA ASN A 538 -9.04 20.84 19.95
C ASN A 538 -7.83 21.04 20.89
N PRO A 539 -8.03 21.31 22.19
CA PRO A 539 -6.93 21.59 23.13
C PRO A 539 -5.95 20.42 23.30
N VAL A 540 -6.33 19.18 22.93
CA VAL A 540 -5.40 18.03 22.96
C VAL A 540 -4.25 18.20 21.98
N ILE A 541 -4.45 18.89 20.84
CA ILE A 541 -3.44 19.13 19.80
C ILE A 541 -2.20 19.78 20.41
N LYS A 542 -2.41 20.87 21.17
CA LYS A 542 -1.34 21.60 21.89
C LYS A 542 -0.79 20.81 23.08
N THR A 543 -1.63 19.99 23.70
CA THR A 543 -1.25 19.17 24.87
C THR A 543 -0.26 18.08 24.48
N VAL A 544 -0.44 17.43 23.33
CA VAL A 544 0.49 16.41 22.81
C VAL A 544 1.58 16.98 21.89
N GLY A 545 1.47 18.25 21.50
CA GLY A 545 2.46 18.95 20.66
C GLY A 545 2.27 18.78 19.14
N LEU A 546 1.08 18.38 18.68
CA LEU A 546 0.76 18.24 17.25
C LEU A 546 0.80 19.60 16.51
N ASP A 547 0.67 20.72 17.24
CA ASP A 547 0.96 22.06 16.72
C ASP A 547 2.44 22.23 16.33
N LYS A 548 3.37 21.75 17.16
CA LYS A 548 4.81 21.73 16.86
C LYS A 548 5.17 20.73 15.75
N TYR A 549 4.45 19.61 15.70
CA TYR A 549 4.57 18.67 14.57
C TYR A 549 4.17 19.33 13.25
N LYS A 550 3.07 20.11 13.26
CA LYS A 550 2.69 20.94 12.12
C LYS A 550 3.76 21.96 11.76
N GLU A 551 4.37 22.66 12.72
CA GLU A 551 5.49 23.59 12.44
C GLU A 551 6.66 22.90 11.71
N LEU A 552 6.96 21.64 12.05
CA LEU A 552 7.99 20.83 11.37
C LEU A 552 7.57 20.41 9.96
N ILE A 553 6.30 20.04 9.75
CA ILE A 553 5.73 19.75 8.42
C ILE A 553 5.73 21.02 7.57
N ASP A 554 5.27 22.15 8.09
CA ASP A 554 5.20 23.43 7.38
C ASP A 554 6.60 23.94 7.01
N ASP A 555 7.61 23.78 7.89
CA ASP A 555 9.01 24.05 7.55
C ASP A 555 9.47 23.15 6.39
N ALA A 556 9.23 21.83 6.47
CA ALA A 556 9.56 20.89 5.40
C ALA A 556 8.84 21.24 4.08
N ASN A 557 7.56 21.60 4.16
CA ASN A 557 6.74 22.00 3.02
C ASN A 557 7.09 23.37 2.44
N SER A 558 7.72 24.26 3.20
CA SER A 558 8.27 25.52 2.66
C SER A 558 9.46 25.30 1.73
N GLU A 559 10.15 24.15 1.83
CA GLU A 559 11.17 23.77 0.86
C GLU A 559 10.52 23.05 -0.34
N LYS A 560 10.56 23.72 -1.49
CA LYS A 560 9.95 23.28 -2.76
C LYS A 560 10.98 22.96 -3.85
N THR A 561 12.25 23.29 -3.64
CA THR A 561 13.29 23.27 -4.69
C THR A 561 14.46 22.35 -4.38
N ASP A 562 14.92 22.30 -3.14
CA ASP A 562 16.01 21.42 -2.71
C ASP A 562 15.43 20.17 -2.01
N LEU A 563 15.37 19.05 -2.74
CA LEU A 563 14.90 17.78 -2.21
C LEU A 563 15.74 17.27 -1.01
N GLN A 564 17.04 17.50 -1.02
CA GLN A 564 17.95 17.02 0.04
C GLN A 564 17.63 17.75 1.35
N LYS A 565 17.46 19.06 1.26
CA LYS A 565 17.03 19.91 2.37
C LYS A 565 15.59 19.64 2.80
N ARG A 566 14.66 19.42 1.87
CA ARG A 566 13.25 19.03 2.14
C ARG A 566 13.19 17.74 2.94
N TYR A 567 13.88 16.69 2.49
CA TYR A 567 13.93 15.40 3.19
C TYR A 567 14.66 15.50 4.53
N SER A 568 15.73 16.30 4.63
CA SER A 568 16.37 16.59 5.92
C SER A 568 15.42 17.28 6.91
N LYS A 569 14.56 18.21 6.46
CA LYS A 569 13.51 18.79 7.31
C LYS A 569 12.45 17.75 7.72
N TYR A 570 11.95 16.94 6.78
CA TYR A 570 11.01 15.85 7.11
C TYR A 570 11.59 14.81 8.08
N SER A 571 12.90 14.58 8.07
CA SER A 571 13.53 13.68 9.05
C SER A 571 13.35 14.15 10.49
N LYS A 572 13.22 15.47 10.72
CA LYS A 572 12.88 16.06 12.04
C LYS A 572 11.43 15.82 12.41
N ALA A 573 10.52 15.92 11.44
CA ALA A 573 9.10 15.58 11.65
C ALA A 573 8.93 14.09 11.98
N GLN A 574 9.59 13.19 11.25
CA GLN A 574 9.60 11.75 11.57
C GLN A 574 10.24 11.47 12.95
N ALA A 575 11.35 12.13 13.28
CA ALA A 575 11.98 12.00 14.59
C ALA A 575 11.04 12.45 15.72
N TRP A 576 10.35 13.59 15.53
CA TRP A 576 9.31 14.05 16.45
C TRP A 576 8.16 13.04 16.58
N LEU A 577 7.69 12.47 15.47
CA LEU A 577 6.58 11.50 15.48
C LEU A 577 6.96 10.25 16.28
N SER A 578 8.15 9.70 16.04
CA SER A 578 8.69 8.57 16.81
C SER A 578 8.85 8.91 18.30
N ASP A 579 9.40 10.09 18.61
CA ASP A 579 9.57 10.58 19.99
C ASP A 579 8.22 10.86 20.69
N SER A 580 7.18 11.28 19.97
CA SER A 580 5.85 11.55 20.51
C SER A 580 5.13 10.29 21.03
N ALA A 581 5.48 9.12 20.48
CA ALA A 581 4.81 7.83 20.65
C ALA A 581 3.28 7.87 20.43
N LEU A 582 2.76 8.82 19.66
CA LEU A 582 1.35 8.86 19.22
C LEU A 582 1.05 7.72 18.23
N VAL A 583 2.05 7.39 17.40
CA VAL A 583 2.07 6.32 16.40
C VAL A 583 3.31 5.48 16.66
N ILE A 584 3.13 4.18 16.81
CA ILE A 584 4.16 3.21 17.17
C ILE A 584 4.24 2.19 16.03
N PRO A 585 5.22 2.32 15.12
CA PRO A 585 5.39 1.36 14.02
C PRO A 585 5.63 -0.06 14.53
N VAL A 586 4.93 -1.01 13.91
CA VAL A 586 4.97 -2.44 14.27
C VAL A 586 5.60 -3.26 13.17
N TYR A 587 4.97 -3.28 11.98
CA TYR A 587 5.40 -4.14 10.89
C TYR A 587 5.11 -3.56 9.50
N SER A 588 5.78 -4.10 8.48
CA SER A 588 5.53 -3.79 7.08
C SER A 588 4.72 -4.86 6.35
N ASP A 589 4.10 -4.43 5.26
CA ASP A 589 3.75 -5.30 4.16
C ASP A 589 5.00 -5.98 3.52
N GLY A 590 4.77 -6.95 2.63
CA GLY A 590 5.85 -7.74 2.04
C GLY A 590 6.52 -8.71 3.03
N ALA A 591 7.81 -9.00 2.81
CA ALA A 591 8.69 -9.90 3.59
C ALA A 591 8.20 -11.35 3.86
N GLN A 592 7.08 -11.75 3.26
CA GLN A 592 6.45 -13.05 3.46
C GLN A 592 7.34 -14.21 2.99
N MET A 593 7.33 -15.34 3.72
CA MET A 593 7.87 -16.62 3.25
C MET A 593 6.99 -17.17 2.13
N LEU A 594 7.59 -17.52 1.00
CA LEU A 594 6.86 -18.00 -0.18
C LEU A 594 7.67 -18.95 -1.04
N VAL A 595 6.97 -19.74 -1.85
CA VAL A 595 7.50 -20.52 -2.97
C VAL A 595 7.01 -19.90 -4.27
N THR A 596 7.85 -19.88 -5.31
CA THR A 596 7.54 -19.10 -6.52
C THR A 596 8.20 -19.62 -7.79
N LYS A 597 7.46 -19.51 -8.90
CA LYS A 597 7.87 -19.65 -10.29
C LYS A 597 7.94 -18.29 -11.01
N MET A 598 7.77 -17.19 -10.29
CA MET A 598 7.94 -15.85 -10.85
C MET A 598 9.43 -15.56 -11.02
N VAL A 599 9.84 -15.04 -12.17
CA VAL A 599 11.24 -14.63 -12.39
C VAL A 599 11.58 -13.49 -11.42
N PRO A 600 12.60 -13.63 -10.56
CA PRO A 600 12.97 -12.58 -9.60
C PRO A 600 13.24 -11.24 -10.29
N GLY A 601 12.68 -10.17 -9.74
CA GLY A 601 12.78 -8.81 -10.30
C GLY A 601 11.88 -8.54 -11.51
N SER A 602 11.10 -9.50 -12.00
CA SER A 602 10.08 -9.22 -13.02
C SER A 602 8.83 -8.60 -12.37
N GLY A 603 8.41 -7.42 -12.86
CA GLY A 603 7.32 -6.62 -12.30
C GLY A 603 7.70 -5.14 -12.18
N ALA A 604 6.75 -4.29 -11.78
CA ALA A 604 6.97 -2.86 -11.56
C ALA A 604 7.48 -2.62 -10.11
N GLY A 605 8.75 -2.28 -9.93
CA GLY A 605 9.45 -2.28 -8.64
C GLY A 605 9.17 -1.07 -7.72
N GLY A 606 8.27 -0.17 -8.09
CA GLY A 606 7.88 1.00 -7.30
C GLY A 606 7.00 0.65 -6.09
N TRP A 607 6.95 1.57 -5.13
CA TRP A 607 6.04 1.51 -3.97
C TRP A 607 4.85 2.49 -4.08
N VAL A 608 4.88 3.38 -5.07
CA VAL A 608 3.93 4.49 -5.26
C VAL A 608 3.18 4.34 -6.57
N GLY A 609 2.00 4.96 -6.69
CA GLY A 609 1.17 4.83 -7.87
C GLY A 609 0.27 3.60 -7.91
N ASP A 610 -0.60 3.55 -8.92
CA ASP A 610 -1.53 2.43 -9.09
C ASP A 610 -0.89 1.24 -9.83
N LYS A 611 0.26 1.45 -10.49
CA LYS A 611 1.04 0.43 -11.21
C LYS A 611 2.33 0.07 -10.46
N THR A 612 2.18 -0.69 -9.38
CA THR A 612 3.27 -1.35 -8.64
C THR A 612 3.25 -2.86 -8.89
N SER A 613 4.26 -3.58 -8.39
CA SER A 613 4.35 -5.06 -8.45
C SER A 613 3.23 -5.79 -7.70
N GLU A 614 2.37 -5.06 -6.98
CA GLU A 614 1.16 -5.58 -6.35
C GLU A 614 -0.05 -5.58 -7.30
N ASN A 615 -0.10 -4.58 -8.17
CA ASN A 615 -1.29 -4.22 -8.96
C ASN A 615 -1.06 -4.29 -10.48
N SER A 616 0.15 -4.55 -10.96
CA SER A 616 0.49 -4.60 -12.39
C SER A 616 1.15 -5.91 -12.83
N TYR A 617 0.53 -6.57 -13.81
CA TYR A 617 1.00 -7.81 -14.45
C TYR A 617 1.82 -7.57 -15.73
N LYS A 618 2.11 -6.31 -16.11
CA LYS A 618 2.78 -5.97 -17.38
C LYS A 618 4.12 -6.68 -17.54
N TYR A 619 5.14 -6.26 -16.79
CA TYR A 619 6.51 -6.79 -16.86
C TYR A 619 6.71 -8.19 -16.26
N LEU A 620 5.66 -8.80 -15.73
CA LEU A 620 5.72 -10.00 -14.90
C LEU A 620 6.01 -11.25 -15.74
N LYS A 621 6.96 -12.08 -15.31
CA LYS A 621 7.40 -13.28 -16.05
C LYS A 621 7.29 -14.54 -15.19
N ILE A 622 6.77 -15.61 -15.78
CA ILE A 622 6.68 -16.94 -15.16
C ILE A 622 7.72 -17.86 -15.82
N GLN A 623 8.35 -18.73 -15.04
CA GLN A 623 9.28 -19.77 -15.50
C GLN A 623 8.82 -21.16 -15.02
N ASP A 624 9.17 -22.23 -15.73
CA ASP A 624 8.72 -23.59 -15.37
C ASP A 624 9.26 -24.06 -14.01
N LYS A 625 10.49 -23.65 -13.70
CA LYS A 625 11.23 -24.03 -12.49
C LYS A 625 10.88 -23.13 -11.32
N ILE A 626 10.70 -23.75 -10.15
CA ILE A 626 10.60 -23.03 -8.88
C ILE A 626 11.95 -22.38 -8.59
N VAL A 627 11.95 -21.11 -8.22
CA VAL A 627 13.16 -20.36 -7.83
C VAL A 627 13.76 -21.01 -6.59
N THR A 628 15.07 -21.25 -6.60
CA THR A 628 15.80 -21.75 -5.43
C THR A 628 16.21 -20.61 -4.50
N THR A 629 16.42 -20.93 -3.22
CA THR A 629 16.95 -20.00 -2.21
C THR A 629 18.27 -19.39 -2.69
N LYS A 630 19.12 -20.21 -3.31
CA LYS A 630 20.39 -19.79 -3.89
C LYS A 630 20.23 -18.79 -5.04
N GLU A 631 19.36 -19.06 -6.01
CA GLU A 631 19.09 -18.14 -7.14
C GLU A 631 18.53 -16.81 -6.63
N MET A 632 17.68 -16.82 -5.60
CA MET A 632 17.16 -15.60 -4.98
C MET A 632 18.25 -14.80 -4.27
N ASP A 633 19.16 -15.44 -3.53
CA ASP A 633 20.26 -14.75 -2.84
C ASP A 633 21.33 -14.22 -3.81
N GLU A 634 21.59 -14.90 -4.92
CA GLU A 634 22.42 -14.41 -6.02
C GLU A 634 21.76 -13.23 -6.74
N PHE A 635 20.45 -13.33 -7.04
CA PHE A 635 19.66 -12.24 -7.61
C PHE A 635 19.67 -11.00 -6.71
N ARG A 636 19.38 -11.14 -5.42
CA ARG A 636 19.28 -10.01 -4.47
C ARG A 636 20.55 -9.17 -4.40
N LYS A 637 21.72 -9.82 -4.37
CA LYS A 637 23.03 -9.13 -4.37
C LYS A 637 23.20 -8.29 -5.63
N LYS A 638 22.99 -8.92 -6.79
CA LYS A 638 23.11 -8.26 -8.10
C LYS A 638 22.07 -7.13 -8.27
N PHE A 639 20.82 -7.37 -7.89
CA PHE A 639 19.71 -6.43 -8.04
C PHE A 639 19.89 -5.16 -7.19
N ALA A 640 20.53 -5.26 -6.01
CA ALA A 640 20.83 -4.09 -5.20
C ALA A 640 21.79 -3.13 -5.93
N ASP A 641 22.87 -3.65 -6.51
CA ASP A 641 23.84 -2.86 -7.29
C ASP A 641 23.22 -2.29 -8.57
N GLU A 642 22.43 -3.10 -9.29
CA GLU A 642 21.72 -2.66 -10.51
C GLU A 642 20.68 -1.58 -10.21
N LYS A 643 19.90 -1.71 -9.12
CA LYS A 643 18.94 -0.70 -8.65
C LYS A 643 19.63 0.59 -8.23
N ALA A 644 20.70 0.50 -7.42
CA ALA A 644 21.45 1.68 -6.99
C ALA A 644 21.99 2.47 -8.19
N LYS A 645 22.55 1.77 -9.19
CA LYS A 645 23.01 2.39 -10.43
C LYS A 645 21.85 3.00 -11.24
N SER A 646 20.78 2.25 -11.47
CA SER A 646 19.63 2.71 -12.25
C SER A 646 19.01 3.98 -11.66
N ASN A 647 18.87 4.02 -10.33
CA ASN A 647 18.28 5.16 -9.64
C ASN A 647 19.22 6.38 -9.64
N ALA A 648 20.53 6.18 -9.56
CA ALA A 648 21.52 7.27 -9.72
C ALA A 648 21.55 7.82 -11.14
N ASP A 649 21.51 6.96 -12.16
CA ASP A 649 21.42 7.37 -13.57
C ASP A 649 20.09 8.11 -13.83
N TYR A 650 18.95 7.63 -13.29
CA TYR A 650 17.66 8.31 -13.35
C TYR A 650 17.73 9.72 -12.74
N GLN A 651 18.20 9.85 -11.49
CA GLN A 651 18.29 11.12 -10.79
C GLN A 651 19.16 12.14 -11.54
N LYS A 652 20.27 11.70 -12.15
CA LYS A 652 21.17 12.55 -12.95
C LYS A 652 20.54 13.02 -14.27
N ASN A 653 19.51 12.34 -14.76
CA ASN A 653 18.85 12.67 -16.03
C ASN A 653 17.60 13.55 -15.84
N LEU A 654 17.06 13.68 -14.62
CA LEU A 654 15.88 14.52 -14.35
C LEU A 654 16.05 15.97 -14.78
N ASP A 655 17.23 16.55 -14.55
CA ASP A 655 17.55 17.95 -14.91
C ASP A 655 17.40 18.23 -16.42
N ARG A 656 17.50 17.20 -17.28
CA ARG A 656 17.35 17.34 -18.74
C ARG A 656 15.93 17.68 -19.17
N HIS A 657 14.95 17.44 -18.30
CA HIS A 657 13.56 17.79 -18.55
C HIS A 657 13.26 19.24 -18.17
N ILE A 658 14.16 19.94 -17.48
CA ILE A 658 14.00 21.36 -17.15
C ILE A 658 14.29 22.20 -18.40
N GLN A 659 13.37 23.09 -18.77
CA GLN A 659 13.52 23.96 -19.95
C GLN A 659 14.57 25.06 -19.73
N ASP A 660 15.23 25.44 -20.83
CA ASP A 660 16.34 26.42 -20.93
C ASP A 660 15.95 27.91 -20.89
#